data_AF-A0AAW6U1U9-F1
#
_entry.id   AF-A0AAW6U1U9-F1
#
_cell.length_a   1.000
_cell.length_b   1.000
_cell.length_c   1.000
_cell.angle_alpha   90.00
_cell.angle_beta   90.00
_cell.angle_gamma   90.00
#
_symmetry.space_group_name_H-M   'P 1'
#
loop_
_entity.id
_entity.type
_entity.pdbx_description
1 polymer ?
#
loop_
_entity_poly.entity_id
_entity_poly.type
_entity_poly.pdbx_seq_one_letter_code
_entity_poly.pdbx_strand_id
1 'polypeptide(L)'
;MNDRGVLSIDFGTTNSYYCKCPADQIAPVGVDFGTGRDGLPTAILYRGDREPLVGEAALHEFGEASGPERKQYRLCTQFKPDIAQSAEAAEAATGFLRTVIAQARRQHIALDPVDLNVIFGMPSESQGDFREALTGIAEQAGYGRVRLLDEPKGALLYHLWRKDFSPEEAQSGILVVDFGGGTCDFAFLQGLRVAGSWGDMELGGRLFDDLFFQWFVEQNPGVLDELRAAGDAYYVHSYLCREVKEFFSLTMARDRTETVNKSVGRYGSLRGMDWTGFTERASRYVPSPTLVEHLQNMGVQCRSVTQRDEPVDLIEWFRRSLIQGLGQQAVKSGDISRVILAGGSSQWPFVADVIADALNVDSSRLLRSDRPYAVIAQGLAILPALQKQFERTRETLRADLPQFCRTRVRPLVERVTGTYISQVATDVTLEVFDKSIRPVLEEFRSNGGSVRALRETIGANVKADEDRLREIIEARMRTLSLGLPGQLNELLAGWFGSYGLSVGDKPVGDGQAVSVQRDMIGPEAPDLYGGIMETVGWFVVAMATSAGAMICGGTGVALLASGPVGLLAGALLSAVAAFLAVRYGKVRAKELADNWNAPAWVVKRVMTPSRIARARTEFRGRLQEMLRWETASLQDQMEARIREITESQIEGLSEVAQL
;
A
#
# COMPACT_ATOMS: atom_id res chain seq x y z
N MET A 1 20.50 12.30 -10.15
CA MET A 1 20.49 10.99 -10.85
C MET A 1 20.87 11.23 -12.30
N ASN A 2 21.70 10.38 -12.91
CA ASN A 2 21.99 10.48 -14.35
C ASN A 2 20.70 10.22 -15.13
N ASP A 3 20.31 11.11 -16.05
CA ASP A 3 19.16 10.99 -16.99
C ASP A 3 19.36 9.87 -18.04
N ARG A 4 20.17 8.88 -17.74
CA ARG A 4 20.45 7.73 -18.60
C ARG A 4 19.30 6.73 -18.52
N GLY A 5 18.88 6.22 -19.68
CA GLY A 5 17.92 5.13 -19.76
C GLY A 5 18.38 3.90 -18.97
N VAL A 6 17.45 3.00 -18.70
CA VAL A 6 17.67 1.78 -17.92
C VAL A 6 17.86 0.61 -18.88
N LEU A 7 18.80 -0.28 -18.59
CA LEU A 7 18.88 -1.63 -19.16
C LEU A 7 18.68 -2.62 -18.02
N SER A 8 17.51 -3.23 -17.96
CA SER A 8 17.16 -4.28 -17.02
C SER A 8 17.40 -5.65 -17.65
N ILE A 9 18.01 -6.55 -16.89
CA ILE A 9 18.43 -7.87 -17.34
C ILE A 9 17.94 -8.90 -16.34
N ASP A 10 17.02 -9.75 -16.78
CA ASP A 10 16.72 -11.01 -16.11
C ASP A 10 17.68 -12.05 -16.69
N PHE A 11 18.81 -12.22 -16.02
CA PHE A 11 19.81 -13.22 -16.40
C PHE A 11 19.36 -14.58 -15.88
N GLY A 12 18.45 -15.26 -16.58
CA GLY A 12 17.87 -16.53 -16.14
C GLY A 12 18.71 -17.76 -16.50
N THR A 13 18.45 -18.89 -15.83
CA THR A 13 19.16 -20.16 -16.06
C THR A 13 18.97 -20.71 -17.47
N THR A 14 17.74 -20.62 -17.99
CA THR A 14 17.36 -21.19 -19.29
C THR A 14 17.32 -20.13 -20.37
N ASN A 15 16.72 -18.99 -20.06
CA ASN A 15 16.55 -17.85 -20.96
C ASN A 15 16.93 -16.58 -20.21
N SER A 16 17.59 -15.66 -20.90
CA SER A 16 17.89 -14.32 -20.42
C SER A 16 17.03 -13.31 -21.15
N TYR A 17 16.49 -12.33 -20.43
CA TYR A 17 15.64 -11.29 -20.98
C TYR A 17 16.24 -9.91 -20.73
N TYR A 18 16.22 -9.08 -21.76
CA TYR A 18 16.75 -7.72 -21.73
C TYR A 18 15.61 -6.75 -22.00
N CYS A 19 15.48 -5.73 -21.15
CA CYS A 19 14.47 -4.70 -21.27
C CYS A 19 15.10 -3.31 -21.12
N LYS A 20 14.73 -2.38 -22.01
CA LYS A 20 15.09 -0.98 -21.89
C LYS A 20 13.91 -0.15 -21.45
N CYS A 21 14.17 0.89 -20.66
CA CYS A 21 13.16 1.87 -20.29
C CYS A 21 13.78 3.27 -20.27
N PRO A 22 13.11 4.31 -20.78
CA PRO A 22 13.53 5.69 -20.55
C PRO A 22 13.62 6.01 -19.05
N ALA A 23 14.47 6.98 -18.69
CA ALA A 23 14.73 7.32 -17.29
C ALA A 23 13.57 8.09 -16.62
N ASP A 24 12.71 8.72 -17.42
CA ASP A 24 11.67 9.66 -17.01
C ASP A 24 10.26 9.24 -17.45
N GLN A 25 10.14 8.11 -18.15
CA GLN A 25 8.87 7.58 -18.62
C GLN A 25 8.79 6.08 -18.37
N ILE A 26 7.65 5.64 -17.82
CA ILE A 26 7.31 4.22 -17.66
C ILE A 26 6.90 3.65 -19.04
N ALA A 27 7.91 3.27 -19.83
CA ALA A 27 7.74 2.72 -21.16
C ALA A 27 8.77 1.59 -21.40
N PRO A 28 8.62 0.43 -20.73
CA PRO A 28 9.55 -0.68 -20.89
C PRO A 28 9.40 -1.34 -22.27
N VAL A 29 10.51 -1.62 -22.93
CA VAL A 29 10.58 -2.25 -24.26
C VAL A 29 11.55 -3.42 -24.21
N GLY A 30 11.12 -4.60 -24.65
CA GLY A 30 11.98 -5.78 -24.80
C GLY A 30 13.05 -5.57 -25.87
N VAL A 31 14.19 -6.22 -25.71
CA VAL A 31 15.23 -6.22 -26.75
C VAL A 31 15.10 -7.48 -27.61
N ASP A 32 14.87 -7.27 -28.90
CA ASP A 32 14.94 -8.31 -29.93
C ASP A 32 16.38 -8.44 -30.46
N PHE A 33 16.92 -9.66 -30.44
CA PHE A 33 18.26 -10.01 -30.94
C PHE A 33 18.25 -10.48 -32.41
N GLY A 34 17.22 -10.10 -33.16
CA GLY A 34 17.03 -10.43 -34.58
C GLY A 34 16.28 -11.75 -34.80
N THR A 35 15.60 -12.26 -33.78
CA THR A 35 14.85 -13.53 -33.84
C THR A 35 13.33 -13.33 -33.93
N GLY A 36 12.86 -12.08 -33.84
CA GLY A 36 11.43 -11.76 -33.81
C GLY A 36 10.75 -12.19 -32.51
N ARG A 37 11.53 -12.57 -31.50
CA ARG A 37 11.09 -12.91 -30.14
C ARG A 37 11.94 -12.12 -29.16
N ASP A 38 11.30 -11.61 -28.11
CA ASP A 38 12.03 -10.98 -27.02
C ASP A 38 12.62 -12.07 -26.10
N GLY A 39 13.91 -12.00 -25.81
CA GLY A 39 14.63 -12.97 -24.98
C GLY A 39 15.63 -13.83 -25.77
N LEU A 40 16.61 -14.39 -25.05
CA LEU A 40 17.73 -15.12 -25.61
C LEU A 40 17.99 -16.36 -24.77
N PRO A 41 18.09 -17.58 -25.35
CA PRO A 41 18.52 -18.74 -24.58
C PRO A 41 19.85 -18.47 -23.88
N THR A 42 19.94 -18.82 -22.59
CA THR A 42 21.17 -18.68 -21.79
C THR A 42 22.11 -19.83 -22.15
N ALA A 43 22.68 -19.72 -23.35
CA ALA A 43 23.56 -20.71 -23.96
C ALA A 43 24.73 -20.00 -24.62
N ILE A 44 25.94 -20.54 -24.43
CA ILE A 44 27.14 -20.12 -25.14
C ILE A 44 27.82 -21.34 -25.76
N LEU A 45 28.25 -21.19 -27.01
CA LEU A 45 29.01 -22.20 -27.73
C LEU A 45 30.40 -21.66 -28.05
N TYR A 46 31.42 -22.24 -27.42
CA TYR A 46 32.82 -22.04 -27.78
C TYR A 46 33.16 -22.97 -28.96
N ARG A 47 33.80 -22.45 -30.01
CA ARG A 47 33.99 -23.15 -31.30
C ARG A 47 35.47 -23.23 -31.71
N GLY A 48 36.32 -23.66 -30.79
CA GLY A 48 37.77 -23.60 -30.95
C GLY A 48 38.26 -22.15 -31.10
N ASP A 49 39.01 -21.87 -32.17
CA ASP A 49 39.56 -20.53 -32.44
C ASP A 49 38.53 -19.54 -33.05
N ARG A 50 37.32 -20.00 -33.37
CA ARG A 50 36.24 -19.14 -33.90
C ARG A 50 35.58 -18.35 -32.78
N GLU A 51 35.03 -17.18 -33.13
CA GLU A 51 34.23 -16.40 -32.18
C GLU A 51 33.09 -17.24 -31.57
N PRO A 52 32.87 -17.14 -30.25
CA PRO A 52 31.76 -17.79 -29.59
C PRO A 52 30.40 -17.32 -30.15
N LEU A 53 29.41 -18.20 -30.07
CA LEU A 53 28.00 -17.88 -30.34
C LEU A 53 27.20 -17.95 -29.05
N VAL A 54 26.08 -17.21 -29.00
CA VAL A 54 25.13 -17.25 -27.88
C VAL A 54 23.70 -17.46 -28.37
N GLY A 55 22.82 -17.91 -27.47
CA GLY A 55 21.39 -18.07 -27.75
C GLY A 55 21.08 -19.16 -28.76
N GLU A 56 20.06 -18.94 -29.59
CA GLU A 56 19.63 -19.91 -30.61
C GLU A 56 20.74 -20.26 -31.60
N ALA A 57 21.58 -19.29 -31.96
CA ALA A 57 22.71 -19.53 -32.85
C ALA A 57 23.71 -20.54 -32.25
N ALA A 58 23.94 -20.51 -30.94
CA ALA A 58 24.78 -21.48 -30.25
C ALA A 58 24.18 -22.89 -30.28
N LEU A 59 22.87 -23.00 -30.04
CA LEU A 59 22.16 -24.28 -29.99
C LEU A 59 22.05 -24.92 -31.39
N HIS A 60 21.66 -24.14 -32.40
CA HIS A 60 21.56 -24.60 -33.78
C HIS A 60 22.91 -25.03 -34.37
N GLU A 61 23.97 -24.22 -34.19
CA GLU A 61 25.30 -24.56 -34.70
C GLU A 61 25.81 -25.88 -34.07
N PHE A 62 25.60 -26.10 -32.78
CA PHE A 62 25.96 -27.36 -32.14
C PHE A 62 25.15 -28.53 -32.72
N GLY A 63 23.85 -28.35 -32.88
CA GLY A 63 22.93 -29.34 -33.42
C GLY A 63 23.31 -29.81 -34.82
N GLU A 64 23.71 -28.90 -35.70
CA GLU A 64 24.07 -29.16 -37.11
C GLU A 64 25.52 -29.65 -37.29
N ALA A 65 26.41 -29.38 -36.34
CA ALA A 65 27.81 -29.74 -36.45
C ALA A 65 28.04 -31.24 -36.66
N SER A 66 29.07 -31.60 -37.42
CA SER A 66 29.52 -32.98 -37.57
C SER A 66 30.19 -33.50 -36.29
N GLY A 67 30.29 -34.82 -36.11
CA GLY A 67 30.96 -35.42 -34.95
C GLY A 67 32.39 -34.89 -34.71
N PRO A 68 33.25 -34.76 -35.75
CA PRO A 68 34.57 -34.15 -35.60
C PRO A 68 34.54 -32.68 -35.15
N GLU A 69 33.61 -31.87 -35.67
CA GLU A 69 33.46 -30.46 -35.28
C GLU A 69 33.00 -30.34 -33.82
N ARG A 70 32.03 -31.16 -33.40
CA ARG A 70 31.51 -31.15 -32.02
C ARG A 70 32.58 -31.45 -30.97
N LYS A 71 33.58 -32.28 -31.29
CA LYS A 71 34.71 -32.55 -30.39
C LYS A 71 35.58 -31.31 -30.10
N GLN A 72 35.51 -30.29 -30.96
CA GLN A 72 36.19 -29.00 -30.76
C GLN A 72 35.28 -27.96 -30.12
N TYR A 73 34.00 -28.29 -29.92
CA TYR A 73 33.00 -27.39 -29.39
C TYR A 73 32.83 -27.63 -27.89
N ARG A 74 32.58 -26.54 -27.15
CA ARG A 74 32.11 -26.59 -25.77
C ARG A 74 30.81 -25.79 -25.68
N LEU A 75 29.69 -26.50 -25.59
CA LEU A 75 28.39 -25.91 -25.33
C LEU A 75 28.17 -25.83 -23.83
N CYS A 76 27.89 -24.62 -23.34
CA CYS A 76 27.53 -24.39 -21.94
C CYS A 76 26.11 -23.83 -21.87
N THR A 77 25.26 -24.44 -21.05
CA THR A 77 23.90 -23.97 -20.75
C THR A 77 23.64 -24.09 -19.25
N GLN A 78 22.56 -23.51 -18.73
CA GLN A 78 22.10 -23.70 -17.35
C GLN A 78 23.13 -23.35 -16.25
N PHE A 79 24.13 -22.52 -16.55
CA PHE A 79 25.24 -22.22 -15.64
C PHE A 79 24.95 -21.16 -14.57
N LYS A 80 23.86 -20.37 -14.70
CA LYS A 80 23.51 -19.29 -13.72
C LYS A 80 23.51 -19.76 -12.27
N PRO A 81 22.84 -20.87 -11.88
CA PRO A 81 22.74 -21.28 -10.48
C PRO A 81 24.10 -21.57 -9.84
N ASP A 82 25.09 -21.92 -10.66
CA ASP A 82 26.36 -22.48 -10.21
C ASP A 82 27.52 -21.46 -10.28
N ILE A 83 27.28 -20.22 -10.71
CA ILE A 83 28.32 -19.19 -10.91
C ILE A 83 29.13 -18.83 -9.66
N ALA A 84 28.56 -19.05 -8.48
CA ALA A 84 29.23 -18.79 -7.20
C ALA A 84 30.15 -19.94 -6.78
N GLN A 85 29.88 -21.16 -7.26
CA GLN A 85 30.55 -22.38 -6.83
C GLN A 85 31.53 -22.92 -7.88
N SER A 86 31.30 -22.60 -9.16
CA SER A 86 32.08 -23.12 -10.28
C SER A 86 32.74 -22.01 -11.09
N ALA A 87 34.07 -22.10 -11.21
CA ALA A 87 34.84 -21.22 -12.07
C ALA A 87 34.46 -21.38 -13.56
N GLU A 88 34.13 -22.60 -13.98
CA GLU A 88 33.65 -22.87 -15.35
C GLU A 88 32.28 -22.21 -15.60
N ALA A 89 31.36 -22.28 -14.63
CA ALA A 89 30.07 -21.59 -14.73
C ALA A 89 30.25 -20.07 -14.78
N ALA A 90 31.15 -19.50 -13.97
CA ALA A 90 31.48 -18.07 -14.00
C ALA A 90 32.13 -17.65 -15.33
N GLU A 91 33.01 -18.47 -15.89
CA GLU A 91 33.61 -18.26 -17.22
C GLU A 91 32.53 -18.27 -18.32
N ALA A 92 31.65 -19.27 -18.31
CA ALA A 92 30.53 -19.38 -19.25
C ALA A 92 29.58 -18.18 -19.14
N ALA A 93 29.25 -17.73 -17.93
CA ALA A 93 28.41 -16.56 -17.72
C ALA A 93 29.07 -15.27 -18.23
N THR A 94 30.36 -15.08 -17.93
CA THR A 94 31.13 -13.92 -18.41
C THR A 94 31.23 -13.91 -19.93
N GLY A 95 31.55 -15.06 -20.53
CA GLY A 95 31.61 -15.25 -21.97
C GLY A 95 30.27 -14.99 -22.65
N PHE A 96 29.18 -15.52 -22.08
CA PHE A 96 27.83 -15.31 -22.57
C PHE A 96 27.47 -13.82 -22.59
N LEU A 97 27.54 -13.15 -21.45
CA LEU A 97 27.19 -11.74 -21.31
C LEU A 97 28.04 -10.83 -22.22
N ARG A 98 29.35 -11.10 -22.34
CA ARG A 98 30.26 -10.37 -23.24
C ARG A 98 29.88 -10.56 -24.71
N THR A 99 29.56 -11.80 -25.09
CA THR A 99 29.21 -12.15 -26.47
C THR A 99 27.86 -11.56 -26.85
N VAL A 100 26.91 -11.43 -25.91
CA VAL A 100 25.65 -10.70 -26.12
C VAL A 100 25.90 -9.24 -26.50
N ILE A 101 26.79 -8.52 -25.81
CA ILE A 101 27.15 -7.15 -26.17
C ILE A 101 27.78 -7.11 -27.56
N ALA A 102 28.73 -8.01 -27.84
CA ALA A 102 29.41 -8.07 -29.13
C ALA A 102 28.42 -8.34 -30.28
N GLN A 103 27.48 -9.27 -30.09
CA GLN A 103 26.42 -9.56 -31.04
C GLN A 103 25.49 -8.35 -31.24
N ALA A 104 25.04 -7.71 -30.15
CA ALA A 104 24.19 -6.54 -30.21
C ALA A 104 24.85 -5.40 -31.01
N ARG A 105 26.15 -5.15 -30.80
CA ARG A 105 26.92 -4.16 -31.57
C ARG A 105 26.97 -4.50 -33.05
N ARG A 106 27.24 -5.76 -33.41
CA ARG A 106 27.26 -6.23 -34.82
C ARG A 106 25.91 -6.09 -35.51
N GLN A 107 24.82 -6.30 -34.78
CA GLN A 107 23.44 -6.20 -35.28
C GLN A 107 22.88 -4.77 -35.17
N HIS A 108 23.67 -3.79 -34.72
CA HIS A 108 23.25 -2.41 -34.49
C HIS A 108 22.04 -2.27 -33.54
N ILE A 109 21.93 -3.20 -32.58
CA ILE A 109 20.95 -3.15 -31.51
C ILE A 109 21.45 -2.18 -30.45
N ALA A 110 20.63 -1.20 -30.07
CA ALA A 110 20.99 -0.12 -29.14
C ALA A 110 21.12 -0.57 -27.66
N LEU A 111 21.96 -1.55 -27.36
CA LEU A 111 22.10 -2.20 -26.05
C LEU A 111 23.35 -1.76 -25.27
N ASP A 112 24.12 -0.78 -25.74
CA ASP A 112 25.41 -0.46 -25.13
C ASP A 112 25.28 -0.08 -23.64
N PRO A 113 25.82 -0.91 -22.71
CA PRO A 113 25.65 -0.68 -21.28
C PRO A 113 26.31 0.61 -20.77
N VAL A 114 27.31 1.14 -21.47
CA VAL A 114 28.11 2.30 -21.03
C VAL A 114 27.25 3.55 -20.86
N ASP A 115 26.18 3.69 -21.65
CA ASP A 115 25.29 4.84 -21.66
C ASP A 115 24.03 4.63 -20.82
N LEU A 116 23.90 3.48 -20.14
CA LEU A 116 22.68 3.05 -19.48
C LEU A 116 22.90 2.78 -17.98
N ASN A 117 21.84 2.92 -17.21
CA ASN A 117 21.77 2.42 -15.85
C ASN A 117 21.42 0.92 -15.90
N VAL A 118 22.40 0.06 -15.67
CA VAL A 118 22.23 -1.40 -15.79
C VAL A 118 21.71 -2.00 -14.49
N ILE A 119 20.62 -2.76 -14.60
CA ILE A 119 19.98 -3.47 -13.49
C ILE A 119 19.97 -4.96 -13.82
N PHE A 120 20.45 -5.80 -12.90
CA PHE A 120 20.28 -7.25 -12.96
C PHE A 120 19.25 -7.70 -11.93
N GLY A 121 18.32 -8.54 -12.36
CA GLY A 121 17.50 -9.36 -11.46
C GLY A 121 18.36 -10.43 -10.79
N MET A 122 18.15 -10.63 -9.49
CA MET A 122 18.75 -11.71 -8.72
C MET A 122 17.73 -12.37 -7.78
N PRO A 123 17.89 -13.68 -7.48
CA PRO A 123 17.03 -14.37 -6.51
C PRO A 123 17.14 -13.74 -5.12
N SER A 124 16.03 -13.53 -4.41
CA SER A 124 16.05 -12.84 -3.09
C SER A 124 16.88 -13.57 -2.03
N GLU A 125 16.89 -14.91 -2.07
CA GLU A 125 17.64 -15.76 -1.13
C GLU A 125 19.14 -15.85 -1.44
N SER A 126 19.59 -15.29 -2.56
CA SER A 126 20.97 -15.47 -2.96
C SER A 126 21.94 -14.80 -1.98
N GLN A 127 22.88 -15.63 -1.51
CA GLN A 127 23.87 -15.31 -0.50
C GLN A 127 24.91 -14.29 -1.03
N GLY A 128 25.75 -13.76 -0.12
CA GLY A 128 26.81 -12.80 -0.45
C GLY A 128 27.67 -13.25 -1.64
N ASP A 129 28.09 -14.52 -1.64
CA ASP A 129 28.97 -15.08 -2.67
C ASP A 129 28.37 -15.02 -4.09
N PHE A 130 27.06 -15.27 -4.23
CA PHE A 130 26.38 -15.18 -5.54
C PHE A 130 26.30 -13.73 -6.03
N ARG A 131 26.00 -12.78 -5.13
CA ARG A 131 25.96 -11.34 -5.46
C ARG A 131 27.32 -10.85 -5.91
N GLU A 132 28.38 -11.24 -5.21
CA GLU A 132 29.76 -10.90 -5.57
C GLU A 132 30.16 -11.51 -6.92
N ALA A 133 29.87 -12.79 -7.12
CA ALA A 133 30.12 -13.48 -8.39
C ALA A 133 29.41 -12.80 -9.56
N LEU A 134 28.10 -12.53 -9.45
CA LEU A 134 27.33 -11.90 -10.52
C LEU A 134 27.82 -10.47 -10.82
N THR A 135 28.17 -9.69 -9.79
CA THR A 135 28.74 -8.34 -9.97
C THR A 135 30.06 -8.41 -10.74
N GLY A 136 30.97 -9.30 -10.32
CA GLY A 136 32.28 -9.48 -10.97
C GLY A 136 32.13 -9.97 -12.42
N ILE A 137 31.24 -10.93 -12.66
CA ILE A 137 30.92 -11.44 -14.00
C ILE A 137 30.40 -10.32 -14.91
N ALA A 138 29.46 -9.50 -14.43
CA ALA A 138 28.89 -8.39 -15.19
C ALA A 138 29.95 -7.32 -15.53
N GLU A 139 30.80 -6.97 -14.55
CA GLU A 139 31.89 -6.03 -14.75
C GLU A 139 32.89 -6.55 -15.79
N GLN A 140 33.36 -7.79 -15.66
CA GLN A 140 34.29 -8.43 -16.60
C GLN A 140 33.70 -8.63 -18.00
N ALA A 141 32.38 -8.76 -18.10
CA ALA A 141 31.66 -8.88 -19.37
C ALA A 141 31.48 -7.52 -20.09
N GLY A 142 31.72 -6.40 -19.40
CA GLY A 142 31.63 -5.05 -19.98
C GLY A 142 30.31 -4.32 -19.69
N TYR A 143 29.54 -4.74 -18.68
CA TYR A 143 28.32 -4.04 -18.24
C TYR A 143 28.61 -2.89 -17.27
N GLY A 144 29.86 -2.73 -16.84
CA GLY A 144 30.28 -1.69 -15.90
C GLY A 144 29.68 -1.89 -14.51
N ARG A 145 29.41 -0.78 -13.81
CA ARG A 145 28.85 -0.82 -12.45
C ARG A 145 27.35 -1.09 -12.51
N VAL A 146 26.96 -2.33 -12.22
CA VAL A 146 25.56 -2.78 -12.22
C VAL A 146 24.88 -2.56 -10.87
N ARG A 147 23.55 -2.44 -10.89
CA ARG A 147 22.69 -2.54 -9.70
C ARG A 147 22.05 -3.93 -9.69
N LEU A 148 22.17 -4.66 -8.58
CA LEU A 148 21.44 -5.90 -8.40
C LEU A 148 20.14 -5.61 -7.63
N LEU A 149 19.01 -6.07 -8.15
CA LEU A 149 17.69 -5.93 -7.54
C LEU A 149 17.00 -7.29 -7.44
N ASP A 150 16.19 -7.45 -6.40
CA ASP A 150 15.45 -8.69 -6.15
C ASP A 150 14.44 -8.95 -7.28
N GLU A 151 14.55 -10.13 -7.92
CA GLU A 151 13.62 -10.65 -8.92
C GLU A 151 12.13 -10.49 -8.55
N PRO A 152 11.69 -10.81 -7.31
CA PRO A 152 10.27 -10.66 -6.95
C PRO A 152 9.76 -9.22 -6.92
N LYS A 153 10.64 -8.21 -6.80
CA LYS A 153 10.23 -6.81 -6.98
C LYS A 153 9.87 -6.53 -8.44
N GLY A 154 10.62 -7.08 -9.37
CA GLY A 154 10.28 -7.07 -10.80
C GLY A 154 8.95 -7.77 -11.06
N ALA A 155 8.84 -8.97 -10.48
CA ALA A 155 7.61 -9.69 -10.14
C ALA A 155 6.35 -8.79 -10.02
N LEU A 156 6.34 -8.13 -8.87
CA LEU A 156 5.31 -7.24 -8.37
C LEU A 156 5.08 -6.02 -9.26
N LEU A 157 6.15 -5.32 -9.65
CA LEU A 157 6.07 -4.08 -10.43
C LEU A 157 5.45 -4.30 -11.81
N TYR A 158 5.73 -5.44 -12.46
CA TYR A 158 5.12 -5.77 -13.75
C TYR A 158 3.60 -5.87 -13.65
N HIS A 159 3.10 -6.63 -12.67
CA HIS A 159 1.66 -6.85 -12.51
C HIS A 159 0.93 -5.58 -12.02
N LEU A 160 1.56 -4.78 -11.16
CA LEU A 160 1.04 -3.48 -10.75
C LEU A 160 0.94 -2.51 -11.93
N TRP A 161 1.98 -2.42 -12.75
CA TRP A 161 1.97 -1.57 -13.94
C TRP A 161 0.88 -1.97 -14.95
N ARG A 162 0.59 -3.27 -15.05
CA ARG A 162 -0.51 -3.80 -15.86
C ARG A 162 -1.89 -3.65 -15.23
N LYS A 163 -1.96 -3.21 -13.97
CA LYS A 163 -3.19 -3.05 -13.17
C LYS A 163 -3.93 -4.36 -12.95
N ASP A 164 -3.19 -5.46 -12.78
CA ASP A 164 -3.77 -6.78 -12.52
C ASP A 164 -4.37 -6.88 -11.10
N PHE A 165 -3.96 -6.00 -10.19
CA PHE A 165 -4.48 -5.81 -8.83
C PHE A 165 -4.16 -4.41 -8.33
N SER A 166 -4.75 -4.00 -7.21
CA SER A 166 -4.59 -2.63 -6.69
C SER A 166 -3.32 -2.43 -5.84
N PRO A 167 -2.80 -1.19 -5.72
CA PRO A 167 -1.73 -0.86 -4.78
C PRO A 167 -2.02 -1.23 -3.33
N GLU A 168 -3.30 -1.22 -2.91
CA GLU A 168 -3.73 -1.63 -1.56
C GLU A 168 -3.56 -3.13 -1.34
N GLU A 169 -3.91 -3.95 -2.34
CA GLU A 169 -3.65 -5.39 -2.32
C GLU A 169 -2.13 -5.65 -2.24
N ALA A 170 -1.34 -4.89 -2.99
CA ALA A 170 0.12 -4.95 -2.94
C ALA A 170 0.69 -4.65 -1.54
N GLN A 171 0.15 -3.64 -0.85
CA GLN A 171 0.56 -3.28 0.50
C GLN A 171 0.13 -4.32 1.54
N SER A 172 -1.04 -4.95 1.35
CA SER A 172 -1.56 -5.97 2.26
C SER A 172 -0.65 -7.20 2.32
N GLY A 173 -0.25 -7.68 1.14
CA GLY A 173 0.71 -8.78 1.03
C GLY A 173 0.60 -9.54 -0.29
N ILE A 174 1.74 -9.77 -0.94
CA ILE A 174 1.86 -10.52 -2.19
C ILE A 174 2.86 -11.64 -2.01
N LEU A 175 2.48 -12.87 -2.35
CA LEU A 175 3.43 -13.98 -2.45
C LEU A 175 3.91 -14.09 -3.90
N VAL A 176 5.18 -13.87 -4.16
CA VAL A 176 5.80 -14.20 -5.44
C VAL A 176 6.38 -15.61 -5.35
N VAL A 177 6.03 -16.43 -6.33
CA VAL A 177 6.60 -17.77 -6.53
C VAL A 177 7.35 -17.74 -7.86
N ASP A 178 8.67 -17.59 -7.78
CA ASP A 178 9.55 -17.65 -8.94
C ASP A 178 10.11 -19.06 -9.10
N PHE A 179 9.50 -19.84 -9.97
CA PHE A 179 9.97 -21.19 -10.27
C PHE A 179 10.64 -21.23 -11.64
N GLY A 180 11.96 -21.15 -11.62
CA GLY A 180 12.81 -21.00 -12.79
C GLY A 180 13.36 -22.32 -13.35
N GLY A 181 14.34 -22.18 -14.24
CA GLY A 181 15.04 -23.31 -14.86
C GLY A 181 16.03 -24.01 -13.93
N GLY A 182 16.54 -23.32 -12.91
CA GLY A 182 17.54 -23.86 -11.99
C GLY A 182 17.22 -23.70 -10.51
N THR A 183 16.38 -22.74 -10.16
CA THR A 183 16.05 -22.40 -8.77
C THR A 183 14.54 -22.25 -8.60
N CYS A 184 14.08 -22.36 -7.35
CA CYS A 184 12.71 -22.12 -6.95
C CYS A 184 12.72 -21.19 -5.73
N ASP A 185 12.25 -19.98 -5.92
CA ASP A 185 12.33 -18.90 -4.95
C ASP A 185 10.91 -18.41 -4.60
N PHE A 186 10.70 -18.14 -3.32
CA PHE A 186 9.46 -17.62 -2.77
C PHE A 186 9.76 -16.33 -2.03
N ALA A 187 8.93 -15.32 -2.21
CA ALA A 187 9.07 -14.06 -1.50
C ALA A 187 7.71 -13.50 -1.13
N PHE A 188 7.54 -13.15 0.14
CA PHE A 188 6.39 -12.40 0.61
C PHE A 188 6.74 -10.91 0.66
N LEU A 189 5.99 -10.10 -0.07
CA LEU A 189 6.19 -8.65 -0.19
C LEU A 189 5.00 -7.89 0.38
N GLN A 190 5.29 -6.75 1.01
CA GLN A 190 4.31 -5.75 1.41
C GLN A 190 4.72 -4.41 0.78
N GLY A 191 4.02 -4.02 -0.29
CA GLY A 191 4.54 -3.04 -1.24
C GLY A 191 5.87 -3.53 -1.83
N LEU A 192 6.85 -2.64 -2.02
CA LEU A 192 8.18 -3.04 -2.52
C LEU A 192 9.11 -3.66 -1.46
N ARG A 193 8.66 -3.78 -0.21
CA ARG A 193 9.46 -4.36 0.87
C ARG A 193 9.32 -5.88 0.86
N VAL A 194 10.44 -6.58 0.69
CA VAL A 194 10.50 -8.03 0.91
C VAL A 194 10.44 -8.27 2.42
N ALA A 195 9.32 -8.81 2.89
CA ALA A 195 9.08 -9.07 4.31
C ALA A 195 9.66 -10.43 4.75
N GLY A 196 9.71 -11.38 3.83
CA GLY A 196 10.40 -12.65 4.00
C GLY A 196 10.66 -13.29 2.64
N SER A 197 11.76 -14.01 2.51
CA SER A 197 12.07 -14.82 1.35
C SER A 197 12.61 -16.18 1.80
N TRP A 198 12.45 -17.18 0.93
CA TRP A 198 12.95 -18.55 1.12
C TRP A 198 12.94 -19.24 -0.23
N GLY A 199 13.65 -20.37 -0.36
CA GLY A 199 13.76 -21.03 -1.65
C GLY A 199 14.75 -22.17 -1.63
N ASP A 200 14.98 -22.74 -2.80
CA ASP A 200 15.94 -23.81 -3.02
C ASP A 200 16.67 -23.61 -4.36
N MET A 201 17.99 -23.43 -4.27
CA MET A 201 18.88 -23.20 -5.41
C MET A 201 19.12 -24.47 -6.24
N GLU A 202 18.72 -25.64 -5.74
CA GLU A 202 18.87 -26.93 -6.43
C GLU A 202 17.56 -27.39 -7.09
N LEU A 203 16.41 -26.86 -6.67
CA LEU A 203 15.08 -27.18 -7.20
C LEU A 203 14.74 -26.29 -8.40
N GLY A 204 14.79 -26.86 -9.62
CA GLY A 204 14.48 -26.11 -10.83
C GLY A 204 14.07 -26.98 -12.00
N GLY A 205 13.74 -26.32 -13.11
CA GLY A 205 13.42 -26.96 -14.40
C GLY A 205 14.45 -28.00 -14.88
N ARG A 206 15.73 -27.87 -14.50
CA ARG A 206 16.82 -28.80 -14.88
C ARG A 206 16.61 -30.22 -14.36
N LEU A 207 15.96 -30.40 -13.20
CA LEU A 207 15.62 -31.72 -12.67
C LEU A 207 14.54 -32.40 -13.52
N PHE A 208 13.61 -31.61 -14.05
CA PHE A 208 12.60 -32.10 -14.97
C PHE A 208 13.18 -32.36 -16.37
N ASP A 209 14.14 -31.56 -16.83
CA ASP A 209 14.90 -31.86 -18.07
C ASP A 209 15.57 -33.24 -17.96
N ASP A 210 16.21 -33.50 -16.82
CA ASP A 210 16.83 -34.78 -16.52
C ASP A 210 15.82 -35.94 -16.43
N LEU A 211 14.65 -35.73 -15.83
CA LEU A 211 13.57 -36.73 -15.81
C LEU A 211 13.13 -37.11 -17.24
N PHE A 212 12.95 -36.12 -18.11
CA PHE A 212 12.59 -36.36 -19.51
C PHE A 212 13.73 -37.02 -20.30
N PHE A 213 14.98 -36.72 -19.98
CA PHE A 213 16.13 -37.40 -20.55
C PHE A 213 16.19 -38.88 -20.13
N GLN A 214 15.96 -39.19 -18.86
CA GLN A 214 15.89 -40.58 -18.38
C GLN A 214 14.77 -41.35 -19.09
N TRP A 215 13.57 -40.74 -19.18
CA TRP A 215 12.47 -41.34 -19.93
C TRP A 215 12.84 -41.58 -21.40
N PHE A 216 13.55 -40.64 -22.02
CA PHE A 216 13.99 -40.78 -23.40
C PHE A 216 14.96 -41.96 -23.57
N VAL A 217 15.96 -42.09 -22.68
CA VAL A 217 16.92 -43.20 -22.70
C VAL A 217 16.22 -44.55 -22.49
N GLU A 218 15.25 -44.62 -21.56
CA GLU A 218 14.48 -45.84 -21.32
C GLU A 218 13.68 -46.30 -22.55
N GLN A 219 13.09 -45.37 -23.31
CA GLN A 219 12.31 -45.68 -24.51
C GLN A 219 13.16 -45.91 -25.77
N ASN A 220 14.45 -45.55 -25.75
CA ASN A 220 15.36 -45.68 -26.88
C ASN A 220 16.62 -46.46 -26.45
N PRO A 221 16.53 -47.80 -26.29
CA PRO A 221 17.64 -48.61 -25.78
C PRO A 221 18.92 -48.46 -26.62
N GLY A 222 20.06 -48.28 -25.95
CA GLY A 222 21.37 -48.07 -26.59
C GLY A 222 21.68 -46.61 -26.94
N VAL A 223 20.69 -45.71 -26.92
CA VAL A 223 20.89 -44.31 -27.33
C VAL A 223 21.91 -43.58 -26.46
N LEU A 224 21.99 -43.88 -25.16
CA LEU A 224 22.91 -43.18 -24.26
C LEU A 224 24.37 -43.41 -24.64
N ASP A 225 24.73 -44.63 -25.02
CA ASP A 225 26.09 -44.97 -25.44
C ASP A 225 26.44 -44.31 -26.78
N GLU A 226 25.48 -44.26 -27.71
CA GLU A 226 25.61 -43.54 -28.97
C GLU A 226 25.82 -42.03 -28.74
N LEU A 227 25.02 -41.43 -27.86
CA LEU A 227 25.13 -40.02 -27.51
C LEU A 227 26.47 -39.70 -26.85
N ARG A 228 26.93 -40.56 -25.93
CA ARG A 228 28.24 -40.40 -25.28
C ARG A 228 29.38 -40.51 -26.28
N ALA A 229 29.33 -41.48 -27.18
CA ALA A 229 30.35 -41.66 -28.24
C ALA A 229 30.39 -40.47 -29.21
N ALA A 230 29.22 -39.87 -29.50
CA ALA A 230 29.10 -38.71 -30.37
C ALA A 230 29.41 -37.36 -29.68
N GLY A 231 29.44 -37.32 -28.34
CA GLY A 231 29.55 -36.08 -27.57
C GLY A 231 28.24 -35.28 -27.49
N ASP A 232 27.11 -35.92 -27.77
CA ASP A 232 25.79 -35.28 -27.87
C ASP A 232 24.97 -35.36 -26.58
N ALA A 233 25.40 -36.19 -25.61
CA ALA A 233 24.62 -36.49 -24.41
C ALA A 233 24.15 -35.23 -23.66
N TYR A 234 25.05 -34.27 -23.43
CA TYR A 234 24.72 -33.02 -22.75
C TYR A 234 23.76 -32.14 -23.56
N TYR A 235 23.93 -32.06 -24.89
CA TYR A 235 23.03 -31.29 -25.76
C TYR A 235 21.62 -31.88 -25.79
N VAL A 236 21.51 -33.20 -25.91
CA VAL A 236 20.21 -33.88 -25.88
C VAL A 236 19.54 -33.70 -24.52
N HIS A 237 20.29 -33.86 -23.43
CA HIS A 237 19.82 -33.67 -22.06
C HIS A 237 19.35 -32.24 -21.78
N SER A 238 20.23 -31.25 -21.92
CA SER A 238 20.01 -29.87 -21.46
C SER A 238 19.14 -29.01 -22.40
N TYR A 239 18.99 -29.42 -23.66
CA TYR A 239 18.23 -28.68 -24.66
C TYR A 239 17.09 -29.48 -25.29
N LEU A 240 17.35 -30.59 -25.98
CA LEU A 240 16.28 -31.28 -26.72
C LEU A 240 15.21 -31.89 -25.79
N CYS A 241 15.62 -32.51 -24.68
CA CYS A 241 14.69 -33.03 -23.68
C CYS A 241 13.94 -31.90 -22.96
N ARG A 242 14.57 -30.73 -22.78
CA ARG A 242 13.89 -29.52 -22.30
C ARG A 242 12.78 -29.07 -23.25
N GLU A 243 13.01 -29.05 -24.56
CA GLU A 243 11.97 -28.72 -25.53
C GLU A 243 10.80 -29.71 -25.52
N VAL A 244 11.07 -30.99 -25.22
CA VAL A 244 10.01 -31.98 -25.02
C VAL A 244 9.24 -31.70 -23.74
N LYS A 245 9.94 -31.47 -22.63
CA LYS A 245 9.36 -31.11 -21.34
C LYS A 245 8.45 -29.89 -21.45
N GLU A 246 8.91 -28.81 -22.07
CA GLU A 246 8.14 -27.57 -22.22
C GLU A 246 6.87 -27.80 -23.05
N PHE A 247 6.98 -28.53 -24.16
CA PHE A 247 5.82 -28.91 -24.97
C PHE A 247 4.83 -29.78 -24.19
N PHE A 248 5.33 -30.79 -23.47
CA PHE A 248 4.50 -31.63 -22.61
C PHE A 248 3.79 -30.81 -21.54
N SER A 249 4.50 -29.94 -20.82
CA SER A 249 3.91 -29.09 -19.77
C SER A 249 2.81 -28.19 -20.31
N LEU A 250 3.01 -27.59 -21.49
CA LEU A 250 2.00 -26.75 -22.14
C LEU A 250 0.76 -27.57 -22.55
N THR A 251 0.95 -28.79 -23.07
CA THR A 251 -0.17 -29.69 -23.37
C THR A 251 -0.93 -30.05 -22.09
N MET A 252 -0.24 -30.44 -21.03
CA MET A 252 -0.86 -30.81 -19.75
C MET A 252 -1.54 -29.62 -19.04
N ALA A 253 -1.08 -28.40 -19.28
CA ALA A 253 -1.75 -27.19 -18.79
C ALA A 253 -3.09 -26.94 -19.49
N ARG A 254 -3.22 -27.37 -20.75
CA ARG A 254 -4.47 -27.29 -21.51
C ARG A 254 -5.40 -28.46 -21.20
N ASP A 255 -4.89 -29.68 -21.28
CA ASP A 255 -5.67 -30.92 -21.09
C ASP A 255 -4.76 -32.04 -20.57
N ARG A 256 -5.00 -32.49 -19.33
CA ARG A 256 -4.23 -33.55 -18.67
C ARG A 256 -4.61 -34.96 -19.12
N THR A 257 -5.63 -35.11 -19.95
CA THR A 257 -6.05 -36.40 -20.52
C THR A 257 -5.35 -36.73 -21.83
N GLU A 258 -4.67 -35.75 -22.44
CA GLU A 258 -3.94 -35.96 -23.69
C GLU A 258 -2.70 -36.84 -23.51
N THR A 259 -2.32 -37.49 -24.60
CA THR A 259 -1.07 -38.24 -24.72
C THR A 259 -0.16 -37.55 -25.73
N VAL A 260 1.09 -37.32 -25.35
CA VAL A 260 2.09 -36.61 -26.15
C VAL A 260 3.10 -37.58 -26.76
N ASN A 261 3.37 -37.37 -28.05
CA ASN A 261 4.49 -37.98 -28.76
C ASN A 261 5.35 -36.87 -29.34
N LYS A 262 6.67 -36.91 -29.14
CA LYS A 262 7.58 -35.90 -29.67
C LYS A 262 8.95 -36.50 -30.02
N SER A 263 9.48 -36.08 -31.16
CA SER A 263 10.84 -36.45 -31.59
C SER A 263 11.88 -35.69 -30.77
N VAL A 264 13.00 -36.36 -30.48
CA VAL A 264 14.17 -35.79 -29.83
C VAL A 264 15.26 -35.66 -30.89
N GLY A 265 15.13 -34.63 -31.73
CA GLY A 265 15.99 -34.43 -32.91
C GLY A 265 16.09 -35.70 -33.78
N ARG A 266 17.32 -36.03 -34.17
CA ARG A 266 17.64 -37.26 -34.93
C ARG A 266 17.88 -38.50 -34.06
N TYR A 267 17.79 -38.35 -32.73
CA TYR A 267 18.27 -39.35 -31.77
C TYR A 267 17.19 -40.35 -31.37
N GLY A 268 15.92 -40.02 -31.59
CA GLY A 268 14.80 -40.92 -31.30
C GLY A 268 13.52 -40.15 -31.01
N SER A 269 12.63 -40.76 -30.22
CA SER A 269 11.37 -40.13 -29.84
C SER A 269 10.92 -40.55 -28.45
N LEU A 270 10.21 -39.66 -27.77
CA LEU A 270 9.40 -39.96 -26.60
C LEU A 270 7.95 -40.16 -27.04
N ARG A 271 7.35 -41.29 -26.68
CA ARG A 271 6.00 -41.67 -27.08
C ARG A 271 5.15 -42.06 -25.88
N GLY A 272 3.85 -41.84 -26.01
CA GLY A 272 2.90 -42.24 -24.97
C GLY A 272 3.06 -41.45 -23.67
N MET A 273 3.56 -40.22 -23.73
CA MET A 273 3.73 -39.42 -22.52
C MET A 273 2.38 -38.88 -22.06
N ASP A 274 1.94 -39.26 -20.87
CA ASP A 274 0.71 -38.77 -20.25
C ASP A 274 0.97 -38.21 -18.84
N TRP A 275 -0.05 -37.58 -18.25
CA TRP A 275 0.08 -36.96 -16.93
C TRP A 275 0.41 -37.98 -15.84
N THR A 276 -0.19 -39.17 -15.89
CA THR A 276 0.02 -40.24 -14.89
C THR A 276 1.46 -40.76 -14.93
N GLY A 277 1.99 -41.04 -16.12
CA GLY A 277 3.37 -41.48 -16.28
C GLY A 277 4.37 -40.41 -15.85
N PHE A 278 4.07 -39.14 -16.10
CA PHE A 278 4.89 -38.03 -15.58
C PHE A 278 4.88 -37.97 -14.05
N THR A 279 3.71 -38.01 -13.41
CA THR A 279 3.62 -37.89 -11.94
C THR A 279 4.23 -39.09 -11.22
N GLU A 280 4.07 -40.31 -11.75
CA GLU A 280 4.73 -41.50 -11.21
C GLU A 280 6.25 -41.36 -11.25
N ARG A 281 6.81 -40.93 -12.38
CA ARG A 281 8.26 -40.68 -12.52
C ARG A 281 8.74 -39.56 -11.61
N ALA A 282 8.00 -38.47 -11.53
CA ALA A 282 8.34 -37.33 -10.68
C ALA A 282 8.35 -37.70 -9.19
N SER A 283 7.49 -38.65 -8.77
CA SER A 283 7.41 -39.13 -7.38
C SER A 283 8.57 -40.03 -6.96
N ARG A 284 9.33 -40.57 -7.92
CA ARG A 284 10.43 -41.51 -7.70
C ARG A 284 11.72 -41.05 -8.40
N TYR A 285 11.88 -39.75 -8.55
CA TYR A 285 12.99 -39.19 -9.29
C TYR A 285 14.32 -39.48 -8.59
N VAL A 286 15.28 -39.98 -9.36
CA VAL A 286 16.69 -40.09 -8.97
C VAL A 286 17.51 -39.38 -10.06
N PRO A 287 18.46 -38.50 -9.70
CA PRO A 287 19.30 -37.83 -10.69
C PRO A 287 20.03 -38.82 -11.60
N SER A 288 20.00 -38.57 -12.92
CA SER A 288 20.70 -39.45 -13.85
C SER A 288 22.23 -39.36 -13.66
N PRO A 289 22.99 -40.43 -13.97
CA PRO A 289 24.45 -40.36 -13.99
C PRO A 289 24.98 -39.24 -14.89
N THR A 290 24.27 -38.92 -15.98
CA THR A 290 24.66 -37.85 -16.91
C THR A 290 24.63 -36.48 -16.25
N LEU A 291 23.58 -36.18 -15.48
CA LEU A 291 23.48 -34.92 -14.73
C LEU A 291 24.52 -34.86 -13.60
N VAL A 292 24.67 -35.95 -12.84
CA VAL A 292 25.60 -36.00 -11.71
C VAL A 292 27.05 -35.84 -12.19
N GLU A 293 27.47 -36.57 -13.22
CA GLU A 293 28.79 -36.45 -13.84
C GLU A 293 29.04 -35.02 -14.34
N HIS A 294 28.06 -34.38 -14.98
CA HIS A 294 28.19 -33.00 -15.46
C HIS A 294 28.42 -32.00 -14.33
N LEU A 295 27.61 -32.05 -13.26
CA LEU A 295 27.76 -31.15 -12.11
C LEU A 295 29.09 -31.37 -11.37
N GLN A 296 29.50 -32.64 -11.20
CA GLN A 296 30.78 -32.99 -10.56
C GLN A 296 31.97 -32.49 -11.35
N ASN A 297 31.94 -32.60 -12.69
CA ASN A 297 33.00 -32.12 -13.57
C ASN A 297 33.16 -30.59 -13.50
N MET A 298 32.05 -29.85 -13.32
CA MET A 298 32.08 -28.41 -13.09
C MET A 298 32.53 -28.03 -11.66
N GLY A 299 32.76 -29.00 -10.77
CA GLY A 299 33.10 -28.77 -9.37
C GLY A 299 31.93 -28.30 -8.50
N VAL A 300 30.69 -28.46 -8.96
CA VAL A 300 29.49 -28.04 -8.24
C VAL A 300 29.15 -29.05 -7.15
N GLN A 301 28.93 -28.57 -5.93
CA GLN A 301 28.52 -29.42 -4.80
C GLN A 301 27.03 -29.26 -4.51
N CYS A 302 26.17 -30.00 -5.21
CA CYS A 302 24.74 -30.05 -4.92
C CYS A 302 24.43 -31.25 -4.03
N ARG A 303 24.21 -31.06 -2.73
CA ARG A 303 24.00 -32.22 -1.81
C ARG A 303 22.74 -33.00 -2.15
N SER A 304 21.67 -32.31 -2.55
CA SER A 304 20.38 -32.94 -2.82
C SER A 304 20.33 -33.64 -4.19
N VAL A 305 21.35 -33.43 -5.04
CA VAL A 305 21.44 -34.00 -6.39
C VAL A 305 22.64 -34.93 -6.56
N THR A 306 23.84 -34.52 -6.14
CA THR A 306 25.10 -35.26 -6.39
C THR A 306 25.45 -36.29 -5.30
N GLN A 307 24.78 -36.27 -4.15
CA GLN A 307 25.10 -37.13 -2.99
C GLN A 307 23.88 -37.94 -2.52
N ARG A 308 22.90 -38.16 -3.41
CA ARG A 308 21.61 -38.75 -3.05
C ARG A 308 21.43 -40.12 -3.70
N ASP A 309 21.32 -41.14 -2.85
CA ASP A 309 21.05 -42.52 -3.28
C ASP A 309 19.55 -42.87 -3.21
N GLU A 310 18.75 -42.04 -2.53
CA GLU A 310 17.32 -42.28 -2.32
C GLU A 310 16.44 -41.47 -3.29
N PRO A 311 15.36 -42.07 -3.83
CA PRO A 311 14.38 -41.36 -4.66
C PRO A 311 13.74 -40.16 -3.97
N VAL A 312 13.37 -39.19 -4.78
CA VAL A 312 12.77 -37.93 -4.36
C VAL A 312 11.49 -37.70 -5.13
N ASP A 313 10.46 -37.22 -4.44
CA ASP A 313 9.29 -36.69 -5.10
C ASP A 313 9.52 -35.20 -5.40
N LEU A 314 9.66 -34.86 -6.68
CA LEU A 314 9.91 -33.48 -7.13
C LEU A 314 8.73 -32.54 -6.86
N ILE A 315 7.49 -33.04 -6.97
CA ILE A 315 6.29 -32.24 -6.72
C ILE A 315 6.14 -31.99 -5.23
N GLU A 316 6.39 -33.01 -4.42
CA GLU A 316 6.39 -32.90 -2.96
C GLU A 316 7.55 -32.06 -2.44
N TRP A 317 8.72 -32.07 -3.11
CA TRP A 317 9.82 -31.16 -2.78
C TRP A 317 9.37 -29.70 -2.95
N PHE A 318 8.76 -29.35 -4.08
CA PHE A 318 8.18 -28.02 -4.29
C PHE A 318 7.14 -27.66 -3.20
N ARG A 319 6.20 -28.59 -2.90
CA ARG A 319 5.20 -28.41 -1.85
C ARG A 319 5.82 -28.14 -0.49
N ARG A 320 6.82 -28.94 -0.09
CA ARG A 320 7.51 -28.80 1.20
C ARG A 320 8.26 -27.48 1.28
N SER A 321 8.97 -27.09 0.22
CA SER A 321 9.67 -25.81 0.17
C SER A 321 8.71 -24.62 0.35
N LEU A 322 7.52 -24.68 -0.26
CA LEU A 322 6.47 -23.67 -0.05
C LEU A 322 5.97 -23.65 1.41
N ILE A 323 5.50 -24.80 1.93
CA ILE A 323 4.84 -24.86 3.25
C ILE A 323 5.82 -24.58 4.39
N GLN A 324 7.03 -25.13 4.33
CA GLN A 324 8.02 -24.94 5.39
C GLN A 324 8.46 -23.48 5.47
N GLY A 325 8.68 -22.83 4.33
CA GLY A 325 9.07 -21.42 4.33
C GLY A 325 7.98 -20.47 4.81
N LEU A 326 6.71 -20.71 4.43
CA LEU A 326 5.57 -19.97 5.00
C LEU A 326 5.55 -20.06 6.53
N GLY A 327 5.77 -21.26 7.07
CA GLY A 327 5.86 -21.48 8.52
C GLY A 327 7.06 -20.79 9.17
N GLN A 328 8.25 -20.88 8.56
CA GLN A 328 9.49 -20.28 9.07
C GLN A 328 9.44 -18.74 9.07
N GLN A 329 8.85 -18.16 8.02
CA GLN A 329 8.68 -16.71 7.89
C GLN A 329 7.42 -16.19 8.60
N ALA A 330 6.65 -17.07 9.26
CA ALA A 330 5.40 -16.76 9.95
C ALA A 330 4.34 -16.06 9.06
N VAL A 331 4.34 -16.35 7.76
CA VAL A 331 3.38 -15.81 6.79
C VAL A 331 2.11 -16.67 6.79
N LYS A 332 0.96 -16.07 7.07
CA LYS A 332 -0.32 -16.79 7.06
C LYS A 332 -1.01 -16.62 5.71
N SER A 333 -1.80 -17.60 5.29
CA SER A 333 -2.59 -17.51 4.04
C SER A 333 -3.53 -16.29 4.01
N GLY A 334 -4.03 -15.86 5.17
CA GLY A 334 -4.87 -14.66 5.29
C GLY A 334 -4.13 -13.34 5.02
N ASP A 335 -2.80 -13.34 5.11
CA ASP A 335 -1.95 -12.17 4.85
C ASP A 335 -1.65 -12.02 3.34
N ILE A 336 -2.00 -13.02 2.53
CA ILE A 336 -1.70 -13.08 1.09
C ILE A 336 -2.94 -12.64 0.29
N SER A 337 -2.87 -11.45 -0.31
CA SER A 337 -3.93 -10.92 -1.16
C SER A 337 -3.94 -11.54 -2.57
N ARG A 338 -2.74 -11.74 -3.15
CA ARG A 338 -2.50 -12.36 -4.45
C ARG A 338 -1.20 -13.16 -4.43
N VAL A 339 -1.13 -14.12 -5.35
CA VAL A 339 0.08 -14.90 -5.61
C VAL A 339 0.52 -14.64 -7.04
N ILE A 340 1.77 -14.23 -7.25
CA ILE A 340 2.35 -14.03 -8.58
C ILE A 340 3.19 -15.26 -8.93
N LEU A 341 2.91 -15.87 -10.08
CA LEU A 341 3.68 -16.98 -10.62
C LEU A 341 4.67 -16.44 -11.67
N ALA A 342 5.96 -16.44 -11.30
CA ALA A 342 7.08 -16.03 -12.12
C ALA A 342 7.98 -17.22 -12.48
N GLY A 343 8.81 -17.06 -13.52
CA GLY A 343 9.68 -18.14 -13.99
C GLY A 343 8.97 -19.17 -14.87
N GLY A 344 9.72 -19.80 -15.79
CA GLY A 344 9.13 -20.72 -16.78
C GLY A 344 8.53 -22.00 -16.17
N SER A 345 9.12 -22.53 -15.11
CA SER A 345 8.63 -23.75 -14.45
C SER A 345 7.35 -23.51 -13.65
N SER A 346 6.99 -22.26 -13.35
CA SER A 346 5.70 -21.93 -12.71
C SER A 346 4.49 -22.26 -13.60
N GLN A 347 4.71 -22.50 -14.90
CA GLN A 347 3.69 -22.91 -15.87
C GLN A 347 3.31 -24.38 -15.75
N TRP A 348 4.04 -25.18 -14.97
CA TRP A 348 3.63 -26.54 -14.67
C TRP A 348 2.23 -26.58 -14.05
N PRO A 349 1.33 -27.47 -14.48
CA PRO A 349 -0.04 -27.49 -13.96
C PRO A 349 -0.08 -27.78 -12.45
N PHE A 350 0.80 -28.65 -11.95
CA PHE A 350 0.86 -28.99 -10.54
C PHE A 350 1.24 -27.80 -9.64
N VAL A 351 1.93 -26.78 -10.16
CA VAL A 351 2.36 -25.62 -9.36
C VAL A 351 1.15 -24.85 -8.84
N ALA A 352 0.20 -24.54 -9.72
CA ALA A 352 -1.05 -23.89 -9.29
C ALA A 352 -1.86 -24.77 -8.36
N ASP A 353 -1.97 -26.08 -8.64
CA ASP A 353 -2.70 -27.01 -7.79
C ASP A 353 -2.13 -27.04 -6.37
N VAL A 354 -0.81 -27.18 -6.26
CA VAL A 354 -0.10 -27.22 -4.97
C VAL A 354 -0.27 -25.91 -4.21
N ILE A 355 -0.17 -24.76 -4.87
CA ILE A 355 -0.32 -23.45 -4.22
C ILE A 355 -1.76 -23.24 -3.76
N ALA A 356 -2.74 -23.52 -4.62
CA ALA A 356 -4.16 -23.36 -4.30
C ALA A 356 -4.56 -24.23 -3.10
N ASP A 357 -4.08 -25.48 -3.09
CA ASP A 357 -4.29 -26.44 -1.99
C ASP A 357 -3.56 -26.01 -0.71
N ALA A 358 -2.25 -25.69 -0.79
CA ALA A 358 -1.44 -25.34 0.38
C ALA A 358 -1.90 -24.03 1.05
N LEU A 359 -2.33 -23.04 0.26
CA LEU A 359 -2.79 -21.76 0.79
C LEU A 359 -4.30 -21.72 1.06
N ASN A 360 -5.05 -22.73 0.60
CA ASN A 360 -6.52 -22.74 0.60
C ASN A 360 -7.09 -21.46 -0.07
N VAL A 361 -6.61 -21.16 -1.27
CA VAL A 361 -7.00 -19.97 -2.06
C VAL A 361 -7.62 -20.37 -3.39
N ASP A 362 -8.56 -19.55 -3.86
CA ASP A 362 -9.14 -19.71 -5.20
C ASP A 362 -8.09 -19.41 -6.29
N SER A 363 -8.19 -20.12 -7.41
CA SER A 363 -7.27 -19.96 -8.55
C SER A 363 -7.28 -18.54 -9.15
N SER A 364 -8.36 -17.77 -8.97
CA SER A 364 -8.43 -16.35 -9.37
C SER A 364 -7.43 -15.44 -8.63
N ARG A 365 -6.88 -15.88 -7.49
CA ARG A 365 -5.82 -15.14 -6.79
C ARG A 365 -4.42 -15.41 -7.36
N LEU A 366 -4.27 -16.41 -8.22
CA LEU A 366 -3.02 -16.76 -8.89
C LEU A 366 -2.89 -15.91 -10.17
N LEU A 367 -1.87 -15.07 -10.20
CA LEU A 367 -1.55 -14.22 -11.34
C LEU A 367 -0.48 -14.90 -12.18
N ARG A 368 -0.76 -15.02 -13.48
CA ARG A 368 0.15 -15.55 -14.48
C ARG A 368 0.33 -14.52 -15.58
N SER A 369 1.51 -14.49 -16.17
CA SER A 369 1.77 -13.78 -17.41
C SER A 369 1.83 -14.78 -18.56
N ASP A 370 1.30 -14.42 -19.73
CA ASP A 370 1.52 -15.17 -20.98
C ASP A 370 3.00 -15.18 -21.40
N ARG A 371 3.78 -14.26 -20.82
CA ARG A 371 5.22 -14.11 -21.04
C ARG A 371 5.96 -14.13 -19.70
N PRO A 372 5.99 -15.26 -18.98
CA PRO A 372 6.53 -15.33 -17.61
C PRO A 372 8.01 -14.93 -17.53
N TYR A 373 8.77 -15.18 -18.61
CA TYR A 373 10.20 -14.83 -18.74
C TYR A 373 10.47 -13.33 -18.95
N ALA A 374 9.45 -12.51 -19.25
CA ALA A 374 9.62 -11.06 -19.45
C ALA A 374 9.25 -10.24 -18.21
N VAL A 375 8.52 -10.85 -17.27
CA VAL A 375 7.89 -10.19 -16.11
C VAL A 375 8.94 -9.46 -15.27
N ILE A 376 9.99 -10.17 -14.86
CA ILE A 376 11.02 -9.67 -13.95
C ILE A 376 11.73 -8.47 -14.57
N ALA A 377 12.31 -8.64 -15.76
CA ALA A 377 13.10 -7.59 -16.38
C ALA A 377 12.26 -6.36 -16.76
N GLN A 378 11.02 -6.54 -17.24
CA GLN A 378 10.13 -5.39 -17.50
C GLN A 378 9.75 -4.65 -16.21
N GLY A 379 9.38 -5.37 -15.15
CA GLY A 379 9.05 -4.74 -13.87
C GLY A 379 10.24 -4.02 -13.22
N LEU A 380 11.44 -4.58 -13.30
CA LEU A 380 12.64 -3.90 -12.81
C LEU A 380 13.04 -2.69 -13.68
N ALA A 381 12.76 -2.72 -14.98
CA ALA A 381 13.09 -1.63 -15.90
C ALA A 381 12.33 -0.34 -15.58
N ILE A 382 11.09 -0.45 -15.11
CA ILE A 382 10.25 0.72 -14.82
C ILE A 382 10.58 1.41 -13.50
N LEU A 383 11.26 0.72 -12.57
CA LEU A 383 11.46 1.20 -11.20
C LEU A 383 12.12 2.60 -11.15
N PRO A 384 13.22 2.89 -11.90
CA PRO A 384 13.83 4.22 -11.82
C PRO A 384 12.94 5.35 -12.32
N ALA A 385 12.18 5.12 -13.41
CA ALA A 385 11.23 6.11 -13.93
C ALA A 385 10.06 6.33 -12.96
N LEU A 386 9.56 5.24 -12.36
CA LEU A 386 8.53 5.27 -11.32
C LEU A 386 8.99 6.07 -10.10
N GLN A 387 10.22 5.83 -9.62
CA GLN A 387 10.83 6.57 -8.51
C GLN A 387 10.92 8.06 -8.80
N LYS A 388 11.40 8.42 -9.99
CA LYS A 388 11.52 9.82 -10.42
C LYS A 388 10.15 10.50 -10.51
N GLN A 389 9.15 9.80 -11.07
CA GLN A 389 7.78 10.31 -11.14
C GLN A 389 7.18 10.50 -9.73
N PHE A 390 7.33 9.50 -8.87
CA PHE A 390 6.83 9.53 -7.50
C PHE A 390 7.48 10.65 -6.67
N GLU A 391 8.80 10.83 -6.77
CA GLU A 391 9.50 11.93 -6.09
C GLU A 391 8.95 13.30 -6.50
N ARG A 392 8.73 13.51 -7.80
CA ARG A 392 8.12 14.74 -8.33
C ARG A 392 6.70 14.94 -7.81
N THR A 393 5.89 13.88 -7.79
CA THR A 393 4.54 13.92 -7.23
C THR A 393 4.56 14.30 -5.76
N ARG A 394 5.46 13.68 -4.97
CA ARG A 394 5.62 13.95 -3.54
C ARG A 394 6.05 15.38 -3.25
N GLU A 395 6.97 15.93 -4.04
CA GLU A 395 7.37 17.34 -3.94
C GLU A 395 6.21 18.30 -4.24
N THR A 396 5.43 17.99 -5.27
CA THR A 396 4.25 18.79 -5.66
C THR A 396 3.19 18.76 -4.56
N LEU A 397 2.90 17.58 -4.00
CA LEU A 397 1.99 17.43 -2.86
C LEU A 397 2.42 18.25 -1.65
N ARG A 398 3.72 18.23 -1.31
CA ARG A 398 4.25 19.03 -0.20
C ARG A 398 4.08 20.54 -0.44
N ALA A 399 4.30 20.98 -1.68
CA ALA A 399 4.12 22.38 -2.05
C ALA A 399 2.65 22.81 -2.01
N ASP A 400 1.73 21.93 -2.41
CA ASP A 400 0.30 22.22 -2.50
C ASP A 400 -0.45 22.03 -1.17
N LEU A 401 0.12 21.29 -0.21
CA LEU A 401 -0.51 21.00 1.08
C LEU A 401 -1.02 22.25 1.82
N PRO A 402 -0.26 23.36 1.97
CA PRO A 402 -0.76 24.54 2.67
C PRO A 402 -2.00 25.15 1.99
N GLN A 403 -2.06 25.12 0.66
CA GLN A 403 -3.22 25.60 -0.10
C GLN A 403 -4.40 24.65 0.06
N PHE A 404 -4.16 23.34 0.03
CA PHE A 404 -5.18 22.32 0.28
C PHE A 404 -5.80 22.47 1.68
N CYS A 405 -4.97 22.65 2.73
CA CYS A 405 -5.46 22.89 4.09
C CYS A 405 -6.39 24.09 4.15
N ARG A 406 -5.98 25.23 3.59
CA ARG A 406 -6.79 26.47 3.61
C ARG A 406 -8.10 26.37 2.81
N THR A 407 -8.08 25.69 1.67
CA THR A 407 -9.21 25.71 0.72
C THR A 407 -10.17 24.54 0.86
N ARG A 408 -9.74 23.44 1.49
CA ARG A 408 -10.50 22.18 1.57
C ARG A 408 -10.68 21.73 3.02
N VAL A 409 -9.60 21.66 3.80
CA VAL A 409 -9.64 21.20 5.20
C VAL A 409 -10.33 22.23 6.10
N ARG A 410 -9.93 23.51 6.03
CA ARG A 410 -10.49 24.57 6.87
C ARG A 410 -12.02 24.70 6.70
N PRO A 411 -12.59 24.75 5.48
CA PRO A 411 -14.04 24.74 5.31
C PRO A 411 -14.76 23.48 5.84
N LEU A 412 -14.09 22.31 5.80
CA LEU A 412 -14.64 21.09 6.41
C LEU A 412 -14.69 21.23 7.93
N VAL A 413 -13.59 21.64 8.55
CA VAL A 413 -13.49 21.86 10.00
C VAL A 413 -14.52 22.89 10.46
N GLU A 414 -14.66 24.03 9.76
CA GLU A 414 -15.65 25.07 10.05
C GLU A 414 -17.09 24.57 9.95
N ARG A 415 -17.41 23.75 8.93
CA ARG A 415 -18.75 23.18 8.76
C ARG A 415 -19.09 22.19 9.86
N VAL A 416 -18.14 21.32 10.20
CA VAL A 416 -18.31 20.25 11.19
C VAL A 416 -18.42 20.85 12.60
N THR A 417 -17.54 21.78 12.95
CA THR A 417 -17.63 22.53 14.22
C THR A 417 -18.87 23.43 14.28
N GLY A 418 -19.25 24.10 13.19
CA GLY A 418 -20.48 24.90 13.12
C GLY A 418 -21.75 24.07 13.39
N THR A 419 -21.78 22.83 12.89
CA THR A 419 -22.87 21.88 13.17
C THR A 419 -22.90 21.49 14.64
N TYR A 420 -21.73 21.19 15.23
CA TYR A 420 -21.59 20.91 16.66
C TYR A 420 -22.08 22.08 17.52
N ILE A 421 -21.62 23.31 17.26
CA ILE A 421 -22.04 24.51 17.99
C ILE A 421 -23.56 24.68 17.94
N SER A 422 -24.16 24.50 16.76
CA SER A 422 -25.61 24.63 16.60
C SER A 422 -26.38 23.58 17.42
N GLN A 423 -25.91 22.33 17.43
CA GLN A 423 -26.52 21.24 18.18
C GLN A 423 -26.37 21.42 19.68
N VAL A 424 -25.15 21.70 20.17
CA VAL A 424 -24.90 21.96 21.60
C VAL A 424 -25.71 23.15 22.09
N ALA A 425 -25.71 24.28 21.37
CA ALA A 425 -26.52 25.43 21.75
C ALA A 425 -28.02 25.10 21.81
N THR A 426 -28.50 24.20 20.94
CA THR A 426 -29.91 23.76 20.94
C THR A 426 -30.22 22.90 22.15
N ASP A 427 -29.40 21.88 22.42
CA ASP A 427 -29.59 20.95 23.52
C ASP A 427 -29.45 21.65 24.88
N VAL A 428 -28.45 22.53 25.03
CA VAL A 428 -28.27 23.36 26.22
C VAL A 428 -29.43 24.35 26.39
N THR A 429 -29.97 24.93 25.30
CA THR A 429 -31.17 25.78 25.40
C THR A 429 -32.38 24.98 25.86
N LEU A 430 -32.55 23.75 25.38
CA LEU A 430 -33.65 22.89 25.81
C LEU A 430 -33.52 22.52 27.30
N GLU A 431 -32.33 22.14 27.74
CA GLU A 431 -32.11 21.73 29.13
C GLU A 431 -32.18 22.94 30.08
N VAL A 432 -31.38 23.99 29.82
CA VAL A 432 -31.24 25.11 30.74
C VAL A 432 -32.40 26.08 30.61
N PHE A 433 -32.69 26.56 29.39
CA PHE A 433 -33.71 27.58 29.22
C PHE A 433 -35.12 27.00 29.34
N ASP A 434 -35.41 25.94 28.60
CA ASP A 434 -36.79 25.43 28.52
C ASP A 434 -37.21 24.61 29.75
N LYS A 435 -36.31 23.83 30.38
CA LYS A 435 -36.66 23.04 31.58
C LYS A 435 -36.35 23.76 32.89
N SER A 436 -35.30 24.57 32.97
CA SER A 436 -34.84 25.11 34.27
C SER A 436 -35.14 26.59 34.47
N ILE A 437 -35.07 27.42 33.42
CA ILE A 437 -35.34 28.86 33.50
C ILE A 437 -36.83 29.17 33.24
N ARG A 438 -37.42 28.63 32.17
CA ARG A 438 -38.78 28.94 31.72
C ARG A 438 -39.85 28.67 32.80
N PRO A 439 -39.86 27.51 33.50
CA PRO A 439 -40.89 27.27 34.51
C PRO A 439 -40.84 28.29 35.64
N VAL A 440 -39.63 28.67 36.06
CA VAL A 440 -39.42 29.69 37.11
C VAL A 440 -39.89 31.07 36.64
N LEU A 441 -39.63 31.42 35.36
CA LEU A 441 -40.14 32.66 34.76
C LEU A 441 -41.68 32.68 34.64
N GLU A 442 -42.30 31.55 34.33
CA GLU A 442 -43.76 31.41 34.21
C GLU A 442 -44.45 31.44 35.58
N GLU A 443 -43.81 30.85 36.60
CA GLU A 443 -44.24 30.93 37.99
C GLU A 443 -44.15 32.36 38.52
N PHE A 444 -43.01 33.02 38.32
CA PHE A 444 -42.82 34.44 38.69
C PHE A 444 -43.82 35.35 37.98
N ARG A 445 -44.15 35.07 36.72
CA ARG A 445 -45.18 35.78 35.96
C ARG A 445 -46.59 35.58 36.53
N SER A 446 -46.87 34.41 37.10
CA SER A 446 -48.19 34.05 37.62
C SER A 446 -48.40 34.52 39.06
N ASN A 447 -47.35 34.49 39.87
CA ASN A 447 -47.42 34.69 41.32
C ASN A 447 -46.80 36.01 41.80
N GLY A 448 -45.99 36.68 40.96
CA GLY A 448 -45.14 37.78 41.41
C GLY A 448 -43.96 37.28 42.25
N GLY A 449 -43.22 38.18 42.89
CA GLY A 449 -42.06 37.82 43.71
C GLY A 449 -40.97 38.88 43.74
N SER A 450 -39.89 38.60 44.48
CA SER A 450 -38.69 39.43 44.41
C SER A 450 -37.74 38.98 43.29
N VAL A 451 -37.09 39.96 42.67
CA VAL A 451 -36.07 39.72 41.63
C VAL A 451 -34.89 38.92 42.19
N ARG A 452 -34.56 39.12 43.47
CA ARG A 452 -33.55 38.34 44.18
C ARG A 452 -33.92 36.86 44.29
N ALA A 453 -35.16 36.54 44.70
CA ALA A 453 -35.61 35.16 44.79
C ALA A 453 -35.63 34.48 43.41
N LEU A 454 -36.10 35.19 42.38
CA LEU A 454 -36.05 34.71 40.99
C LEU A 454 -34.62 34.33 40.58
N ARG A 455 -33.64 35.20 40.88
CA ARG A 455 -32.22 34.96 40.56
C ARG A 455 -31.66 33.76 41.32
N GLU A 456 -31.94 33.64 42.62
CA GLU A 456 -31.45 32.55 43.47
C GLU A 456 -32.04 31.20 43.03
N THR A 457 -33.34 31.14 42.72
CA THR A 457 -34.00 29.92 42.23
C THR A 457 -33.48 29.48 40.87
N ILE A 458 -33.32 30.42 39.91
CA ILE A 458 -32.73 30.06 38.62
C ILE A 458 -31.29 29.59 38.81
N GLY A 459 -30.48 30.29 39.61
CA GLY A 459 -29.10 29.89 39.89
C GLY A 459 -28.98 28.49 40.52
N ALA A 460 -29.88 28.13 41.43
CA ALA A 460 -29.92 26.81 42.05
C ALA A 460 -30.31 25.71 41.05
N ASN A 461 -31.33 25.95 40.21
CA ASN A 461 -31.78 24.97 39.21
C ASN A 461 -30.69 24.72 38.15
N VAL A 462 -30.06 25.78 37.64
CA VAL A 462 -28.97 25.65 36.66
C VAL A 462 -27.78 24.89 37.27
N LYS A 463 -27.44 25.16 38.53
CA LYS A 463 -26.36 24.44 39.22
C LYS A 463 -26.68 22.96 39.42
N ALA A 464 -27.95 22.62 39.64
CA ALA A 464 -28.39 21.23 39.73
C ALA A 464 -28.30 20.46 38.38
N ASP A 465 -28.29 21.17 37.26
CA ASP A 465 -28.15 20.58 35.92
C ASP A 465 -26.68 20.44 35.45
N GLU A 466 -25.70 20.74 36.32
CA GLU A 466 -24.26 20.72 35.96
C GLU A 466 -23.81 19.40 35.31
N ASP A 467 -24.11 18.27 35.94
CA ASP A 467 -23.70 16.95 35.43
C ASP A 467 -24.35 16.64 34.07
N ARG A 468 -25.63 17.02 33.91
CA ARG A 468 -26.37 16.84 32.66
C ARG A 468 -25.80 17.68 31.52
N LEU A 469 -25.38 18.91 31.83
CA LEU A 469 -24.74 19.79 30.86
C LEU A 469 -23.41 19.22 30.38
N ARG A 470 -22.60 18.67 31.29
CA ARG A 470 -21.36 17.96 30.93
C ARG A 470 -21.66 16.76 30.03
N GLU A 471 -22.65 15.94 30.37
CA GLU A 471 -23.05 14.79 29.55
C GLU A 471 -23.46 15.19 28.12
N ILE A 472 -24.21 16.27 27.95
CA ILE A 472 -24.61 16.80 26.63
C ILE A 472 -23.37 17.17 25.80
N ILE A 473 -22.44 17.93 26.40
CA ILE A 473 -21.22 18.38 25.73
C ILE A 473 -20.35 17.19 25.34
N GLU A 474 -20.13 16.24 26.26
CA GLU A 474 -19.35 15.03 26.03
C GLU A 474 -19.96 14.13 24.94
N ALA A 475 -21.28 13.90 24.98
CA ALA A 475 -21.97 13.07 24.00
C ALA A 475 -21.85 13.65 22.59
N ARG A 476 -21.98 14.98 22.46
CA ARG A 476 -21.81 15.67 21.18
C ARG A 476 -20.35 15.66 20.72
N MET A 477 -19.40 15.81 21.64
CA MET A 477 -17.98 15.75 21.32
C MET A 477 -17.58 14.35 20.81
N ARG A 478 -18.15 13.28 21.41
CA ARG A 478 -17.98 11.90 20.91
C ARG A 478 -18.52 11.72 19.48
N THR A 479 -19.65 12.35 19.16
CA THR A 479 -20.22 12.27 17.80
C THR A 479 -19.34 13.01 16.79
N LEU A 480 -18.79 14.15 17.19
CA LEU A 480 -17.85 14.93 16.39
C LEU A 480 -16.58 14.14 16.06
N SER A 481 -15.98 13.52 17.08
CA SER A 481 -14.72 12.77 16.94
C SER A 481 -14.86 11.51 16.09
N LEU A 482 -16.06 10.93 16.02
CA LEU A 482 -16.35 9.78 15.14
C LEU A 482 -16.64 10.19 13.69
N GLY A 483 -17.23 11.37 13.46
CA GLY A 483 -17.70 11.79 12.13
C GLY A 483 -16.66 12.50 11.27
N LEU A 484 -15.71 13.21 11.88
CA LEU A 484 -14.69 13.97 11.15
C LEU A 484 -13.68 13.09 10.38
N PRO A 485 -13.15 11.99 10.94
CA PRO A 485 -12.15 11.17 10.25
C PRO A 485 -12.64 10.62 8.91
N GLY A 486 -13.91 10.22 8.82
CA GLY A 486 -14.49 9.70 7.57
C GLY A 486 -14.53 10.74 6.44
N GLN A 487 -15.01 11.94 6.73
CA GLN A 487 -15.05 13.03 5.75
C GLN A 487 -13.65 13.53 5.37
N LEU A 488 -12.71 13.52 6.34
CA LEU A 488 -11.33 13.87 6.08
C LEU A 488 -10.65 12.82 5.18
N ASN A 489 -10.89 11.54 5.42
CA ASN A 489 -10.36 10.46 4.59
C ASN A 489 -10.84 10.56 3.14
N GLU A 490 -12.13 10.83 2.92
CA GLU A 490 -12.68 11.04 1.57
C GLU A 490 -12.03 12.24 0.87
N LEU A 491 -11.83 13.34 1.61
CA LEU A 491 -11.21 14.56 1.11
C LEU A 491 -9.73 14.36 0.77
N LEU A 492 -8.99 13.61 1.60
CA LEU A 492 -7.59 13.26 1.37
C LEU A 492 -7.44 12.26 0.21
N ALA A 493 -8.26 11.22 0.16
CA ALA A 493 -8.25 10.25 -0.94
C ALA A 493 -8.51 10.93 -2.29
N GLY A 494 -9.49 11.83 -2.35
CA GLY A 494 -9.75 12.63 -3.56
C GLY A 494 -8.60 13.58 -3.92
N TRP A 495 -7.89 14.13 -2.93
CA TRP A 495 -6.73 14.97 -3.17
C TRP A 495 -5.53 14.17 -3.69
N PHE A 496 -5.15 13.08 -3.04
CA PHE A 496 -4.10 12.19 -3.53
C PHE A 496 -4.42 11.62 -4.93
N GLY A 497 -5.67 11.21 -5.16
CA GLY A 497 -6.13 10.74 -6.46
C GLY A 497 -6.00 11.79 -7.56
N SER A 498 -6.07 13.09 -7.24
CA SER A 498 -5.86 14.16 -8.24
C SER A 498 -4.41 14.25 -8.76
N TYR A 499 -3.44 13.62 -8.06
CA TYR A 499 -2.06 13.46 -8.51
C TYR A 499 -1.78 12.04 -9.07
N GLY A 500 -2.83 11.25 -9.30
CA GLY A 500 -2.72 9.88 -9.78
C GLY A 500 -2.15 8.91 -8.75
N LEU A 501 -2.37 9.16 -7.46
CA LEU A 501 -2.00 8.23 -6.39
C LEU A 501 -3.22 7.42 -5.93
N SER A 502 -3.07 6.09 -5.87
CA SER A 502 -4.00 5.21 -5.17
C SER A 502 -3.57 5.09 -3.72
N VAL A 503 -4.38 5.66 -2.84
CA VAL A 503 -4.19 5.60 -1.39
C VAL A 503 -5.46 4.97 -0.86
N GLY A 504 -5.35 3.80 -0.20
CA GLY A 504 -6.51 2.96 0.12
C GLY A 504 -7.61 3.63 0.94
N ASP A 505 -8.71 2.89 1.17
CA ASP A 505 -9.99 3.39 1.72
C ASP A 505 -9.90 4.22 3.03
N LYS A 506 -8.79 4.09 3.78
CA LYS A 506 -8.52 4.86 4.99
C LYS A 506 -7.08 5.38 4.99
N PRO A 507 -6.80 6.52 4.34
CA PRO A 507 -5.47 7.14 4.39
C PRO A 507 -5.03 7.40 5.84
N VAL A 508 -5.96 7.85 6.69
CA VAL A 508 -5.80 7.89 8.15
C VAL A 508 -6.23 6.52 8.70
N GLY A 509 -5.28 5.57 8.79
CA GLY A 509 -5.56 4.16 9.11
C GLY A 509 -6.12 3.88 10.51
N ASP A 510 -6.72 2.70 10.71
CA ASP A 510 -7.34 2.27 11.99
C ASP A 510 -6.35 2.17 13.17
N GLY A 511 -5.05 1.94 12.90
CA GLY A 511 -4.00 1.92 13.93
C GLY A 511 -3.60 3.31 14.44
N GLN A 512 -3.70 4.32 13.58
CA GLN A 512 -3.55 5.73 13.98
C GLN A 512 -4.88 6.31 14.47
N ALA A 513 -6.04 5.77 14.10
CA ALA A 513 -7.33 6.25 14.56
C ALA A 513 -7.43 6.29 16.10
N VAL A 514 -6.83 5.33 16.82
CA VAL A 514 -6.79 5.34 18.30
C VAL A 514 -5.90 6.47 18.85
N SER A 515 -4.81 6.83 18.16
CA SER A 515 -3.98 8.00 18.50
C SER A 515 -4.63 9.32 18.07
N VAL A 516 -5.23 9.39 16.88
CA VAL A 516 -5.90 10.58 16.32
C VAL A 516 -7.15 10.94 17.14
N GLN A 517 -7.87 9.94 17.69
CA GLN A 517 -9.01 10.16 18.57
C GLN A 517 -8.62 10.73 19.94
N ARG A 518 -7.37 10.53 20.39
CA ARG A 518 -6.77 11.16 21.59
C ARG A 518 -5.96 12.43 21.29
N ASP A 519 -5.43 12.58 20.08
CA ASP A 519 -4.47 13.63 19.69
C ASP A 519 -5.07 14.78 18.87
N MET A 520 -6.28 14.65 18.31
CA MET A 520 -6.94 15.76 17.59
C MET A 520 -7.37 16.89 18.50
N ILE A 521 -7.59 16.59 19.78
CA ILE A 521 -7.93 17.55 20.82
C ILE A 521 -6.77 17.46 21.82
N GLY A 522 -5.85 18.41 21.78
CA GLY A 522 -4.71 18.44 22.69
C GLY A 522 -5.14 18.47 24.17
N PRO A 523 -4.19 18.42 25.13
CA PRO A 523 -4.49 18.43 26.56
C PRO A 523 -5.20 19.71 27.05
N GLU A 524 -5.24 20.77 26.25
CA GLU A 524 -5.98 22.01 26.52
C GLU A 524 -7.37 21.96 25.86
N ALA A 525 -8.32 21.28 26.51
CA ALA A 525 -9.72 21.37 26.11
C ALA A 525 -10.26 22.77 26.46
N PRO A 526 -10.96 23.46 25.54
CA PRO A 526 -11.64 24.72 25.89
C PRO A 526 -12.62 24.49 27.03
N ASP A 527 -12.70 25.44 27.98
CA ASP A 527 -13.64 25.36 29.12
C ASP A 527 -15.06 25.71 28.67
N LEU A 528 -15.60 24.85 27.82
CA LEU A 528 -16.94 24.96 27.26
C LEU A 528 -18.00 25.02 28.36
N TYR A 529 -17.78 24.28 29.45
CA TYR A 529 -18.69 24.29 30.59
C TYR A 529 -18.65 25.63 31.32
N GLY A 530 -17.46 26.15 31.66
CA GLY A 530 -17.29 27.45 32.29
C GLY A 530 -17.90 28.58 31.46
N GLY A 531 -17.65 28.60 30.14
CA GLY A 531 -18.24 29.58 29.22
C GLY A 531 -19.77 29.51 29.13
N ILE A 532 -20.35 28.30 29.15
CA ILE A 532 -21.82 28.13 29.23
C ILE A 532 -22.34 28.68 30.54
N MET A 533 -21.71 28.35 31.67
CA MET A 533 -22.13 28.81 33.00
C MET A 533 -22.00 30.32 33.17
N GLU A 534 -20.97 30.94 32.59
CA GLU A 534 -20.84 32.39 32.54
C GLU A 534 -21.95 33.03 31.70
N THR A 535 -22.26 32.45 30.54
CA THR A 535 -23.36 32.91 29.67
C THR A 535 -24.70 32.83 30.41
N VAL A 536 -24.95 31.74 31.13
CA VAL A 536 -26.15 31.57 31.96
C VAL A 536 -26.15 32.60 33.10
N GLY A 537 -25.03 32.76 33.82
CA GLY A 537 -24.91 33.75 34.89
C GLY A 537 -25.20 35.17 34.41
N TRP A 538 -24.61 35.57 33.29
CA TRP A 538 -24.88 36.85 32.63
C TRP A 538 -26.36 36.98 32.25
N PHE A 539 -26.95 35.93 31.67
CA PHE A 539 -28.33 35.95 31.22
C PHE A 539 -29.32 36.09 32.38
N VAL A 540 -29.07 35.38 33.49
CA VAL A 540 -29.87 35.48 34.71
C VAL A 540 -29.75 36.88 35.31
N VAL A 541 -28.54 37.45 35.36
CA VAL A 541 -28.33 38.83 35.82
C VAL A 541 -29.00 39.85 34.90
N ALA A 542 -28.93 39.67 33.58
CA ALA A 542 -29.56 40.55 32.61
C ALA A 542 -31.09 40.48 32.71
N MET A 543 -31.67 39.28 32.86
CA MET A 543 -33.11 39.08 33.08
C MET A 543 -33.58 39.69 34.40
N ALA A 544 -32.84 39.47 35.49
CA ALA A 544 -33.12 40.06 36.80
C ALA A 544 -33.04 41.59 36.77
N THR A 545 -31.99 42.14 36.15
CA THR A 545 -31.81 43.59 35.98
C THR A 545 -32.88 44.19 35.08
N SER A 546 -33.30 43.47 34.03
CA SER A 546 -34.37 43.87 33.12
C SER A 546 -35.73 43.86 33.82
N ALA A 547 -36.03 42.83 34.62
CA ALA A 547 -37.21 42.77 35.45
C ALA A 547 -37.20 43.88 36.52
N GLY A 548 -36.10 44.08 37.25
CA GLY A 548 -35.95 45.16 38.23
C GLY A 548 -36.08 46.56 37.63
N ALA A 549 -35.42 46.81 36.50
CA ALA A 549 -35.47 48.08 35.76
C ALA A 549 -36.87 48.39 35.21
N MET A 550 -37.59 47.39 34.72
CA MET A 550 -38.92 47.56 34.12
C MET A 550 -40.03 47.69 35.16
N ILE A 551 -39.85 47.12 36.36
CA ILE A 551 -40.88 47.14 37.41
C ILE A 551 -40.66 48.37 38.33
N CYS A 552 -39.41 48.83 38.56
CA CYS A 552 -39.11 50.05 39.35
C CYS A 552 -39.04 51.35 38.53
N GLY A 553 -39.43 51.33 37.25
CA GLY A 553 -39.39 52.52 36.39
C GLY A 553 -38.00 53.13 36.21
N GLY A 554 -36.96 52.30 36.03
CA GLY A 554 -35.56 52.76 35.97
C GLY A 554 -34.82 52.34 34.70
N THR A 555 -34.58 53.28 33.78
CA THR A 555 -33.36 53.31 32.96
C THR A 555 -32.20 53.80 33.83
N GLY A 556 -31.44 52.88 34.42
CA GLY A 556 -30.24 53.20 35.19
C GLY A 556 -28.95 52.54 34.72
N VAL A 557 -29.01 51.45 33.95
CA VAL A 557 -27.80 50.74 33.46
C VAL A 557 -27.91 50.26 32.00
N ALA A 558 -29.12 50.12 31.44
CA ALA A 558 -29.33 49.62 30.07
C ALA A 558 -29.12 50.64 28.94
N LEU A 559 -28.71 51.88 29.26
CA LEU A 559 -28.44 52.94 28.28
C LEU A 559 -27.00 52.89 27.71
N LEU A 560 -26.12 52.05 28.23
CA LEU A 560 -24.76 51.86 27.71
C LEU A 560 -24.56 50.58 26.89
N ALA A 561 -25.58 49.72 26.76
CA ALA A 561 -25.44 48.41 26.11
C ALA A 561 -26.46 48.11 25.00
N SER A 562 -27.38 49.03 24.68
CA SER A 562 -28.31 48.84 23.56
C SER A 562 -28.04 49.87 22.48
N GLY A 563 -27.65 49.38 21.30
CA GLY A 563 -27.50 50.18 20.09
C GLY A 563 -28.80 50.88 19.67
N PRO A 564 -28.80 51.58 18.51
CA PRO A 564 -29.66 52.74 18.22
C PRO A 564 -31.20 52.54 18.21
N VAL A 565 -31.73 51.34 18.47
CA VAL A 565 -33.14 51.00 18.26
C VAL A 565 -34.01 51.17 19.53
N GLY A 566 -33.44 51.58 20.67
CA GLY A 566 -34.14 51.66 21.97
C GLY A 566 -34.90 52.96 22.30
N LEU A 567 -35.02 53.93 21.38
CA LEU A 567 -35.18 55.34 21.77
C LEU A 567 -36.60 55.96 21.84
N LEU A 568 -37.71 55.24 21.62
CA LEU A 568 -39.01 55.93 21.44
C LEU A 568 -40.11 55.73 22.50
N ALA A 569 -39.82 55.16 23.69
CA ALA A 569 -40.86 54.89 24.70
C ALA A 569 -40.62 55.51 26.11
N GLY A 570 -39.75 56.53 26.24
CA GLY A 570 -39.19 56.95 27.54
C GLY A 570 -39.56 58.33 28.10
N ALA A 571 -40.48 59.10 27.50
CA ALA A 571 -40.56 60.54 27.80
C ALA A 571 -41.40 60.94 29.03
N LEU A 572 -42.33 60.09 29.52
CA LEU A 572 -43.28 60.47 30.59
C LEU A 572 -42.93 59.93 32.00
N LEU A 573 -41.97 58.99 32.10
CA LEU A 573 -41.65 58.28 33.35
C LEU A 573 -40.26 58.61 33.93
N SER A 574 -39.45 59.41 33.24
CA SER A 574 -38.16 59.92 33.70
C SER A 574 -38.25 60.82 34.94
N ALA A 575 -39.44 61.37 35.25
CA ALA A 575 -39.64 62.30 36.35
C ALA A 575 -39.66 61.62 37.74
N VAL A 576 -40.08 60.35 37.85
CA VAL A 576 -40.32 59.68 39.15
C VAL A 576 -39.06 58.96 39.67
N ALA A 577 -38.26 58.35 38.78
CA ALA A 577 -36.99 57.74 39.16
C ALA A 577 -35.92 58.79 39.52
N ALA A 578 -35.94 59.97 38.85
CA ALA A 578 -35.14 61.12 39.24
C ALA A 578 -35.49 61.58 40.67
N PHE A 579 -36.78 61.60 41.02
CA PHE A 579 -37.24 61.97 42.37
C PHE A 579 -36.75 61.00 43.46
N LEU A 580 -36.80 59.69 43.22
CA LEU A 580 -36.33 58.68 44.20
C LEU A 580 -34.80 58.65 44.34
N ALA A 581 -34.06 58.80 43.23
CA ALA A 581 -32.60 58.86 43.25
C ALA A 581 -32.07 60.13 43.94
N VAL A 582 -32.74 61.27 43.74
CA VAL A 582 -32.45 62.55 44.42
C VAL A 582 -32.79 62.47 45.91
N ARG A 583 -33.83 61.73 46.30
CA ARG A 583 -34.32 61.69 47.69
C ARG A 583 -33.62 60.67 48.59
N TYR A 584 -33.12 59.55 48.05
CA TYR A 584 -32.57 58.44 48.85
C TYR A 584 -31.16 57.96 48.46
N GLY A 585 -30.59 58.48 47.36
CA GLY A 585 -29.25 58.14 46.88
C GLY A 585 -29.19 56.84 46.03
N LYS A 586 -28.25 56.81 45.07
CA LYS A 586 -28.14 55.75 44.03
C LYS A 586 -27.95 54.32 44.58
N VAL A 587 -27.30 54.17 45.73
CA VAL A 587 -27.02 52.86 46.36
C VAL A 587 -28.29 52.27 46.99
N ARG A 588 -29.08 53.10 47.70
CA ARG A 588 -30.33 52.69 48.37
C ARG A 588 -31.47 52.37 47.38
N ALA A 589 -31.49 53.06 46.24
CA ALA A 589 -32.45 52.76 45.17
C ALA A 589 -32.23 51.38 44.53
N LYS A 590 -30.99 50.89 44.48
CA LYS A 590 -30.63 49.57 43.97
C LYS A 590 -31.02 48.45 44.96
N GLU A 591 -30.75 48.64 46.26
CA GLU A 591 -31.18 47.70 47.31
C GLU A 591 -32.71 47.58 47.45
N LEU A 592 -33.44 48.69 47.23
CA LEU A 592 -34.90 48.69 47.22
C LEU A 592 -35.48 48.00 45.98
N ALA A 593 -34.81 48.07 44.83
CA ALA A 593 -35.23 47.40 43.60
C ALA A 593 -35.02 45.87 43.65
N ASP A 594 -33.91 45.40 44.26
CA ASP A 594 -33.59 43.97 44.34
C ASP A 594 -34.48 43.20 45.35
N ASN A 595 -34.94 43.87 46.41
CA ASN A 595 -35.76 43.28 47.47
C ASN A 595 -37.27 43.56 47.33
N TRP A 596 -37.68 44.30 46.30
CA TRP A 596 -39.10 44.60 46.10
C TRP A 596 -39.87 43.40 45.58
N ASN A 597 -41.02 43.13 46.21
CA ASN A 597 -41.92 42.05 45.85
C ASN A 597 -42.92 42.56 44.78
N ALA A 598 -42.67 42.22 43.52
CA ALA A 598 -43.48 42.68 42.40
C ALA A 598 -44.84 41.95 42.37
N PRO A 599 -45.98 42.66 42.32
CA PRO A 599 -47.29 42.03 42.21
C PRO A 599 -47.47 41.29 40.87
N ALA A 600 -48.11 40.12 40.90
CA ALA A 600 -48.33 39.27 39.72
C ALA A 600 -48.91 40.01 38.48
N TRP A 601 -49.84 40.95 38.69
CA TRP A 601 -50.47 41.71 37.60
C TRP A 601 -49.47 42.64 36.88
N VAL A 602 -48.47 43.16 37.58
CA VAL A 602 -47.40 44.00 37.00
C VAL A 602 -46.48 43.12 36.17
N VAL A 603 -46.06 41.98 36.73
CA VAL A 603 -45.16 41.03 36.06
C VAL A 603 -45.82 40.46 34.80
N LYS A 604 -47.11 40.11 34.85
CA LYS A 604 -47.86 39.57 33.69
C LYS A 604 -47.98 40.56 32.52
N ARG A 605 -47.96 41.86 32.80
CA ARG A 605 -48.01 42.94 31.78
C ARG A 605 -46.64 43.23 31.16
N VAL A 606 -45.57 42.96 31.91
CA VAL A 606 -44.18 43.21 31.50
C VAL A 606 -43.53 41.97 30.85
N MET A 607 -43.81 40.77 31.37
CA MET A 607 -43.33 39.49 30.84
C MET A 607 -44.42 38.82 30.00
N THR A 608 -44.54 39.25 28.75
CA THR A 608 -45.43 38.62 27.77
C THR A 608 -44.84 37.29 27.25
N PRO A 609 -45.67 36.35 26.77
CA PRO A 609 -45.18 35.13 26.12
C PRO A 609 -44.21 35.41 24.97
N SER A 610 -44.46 36.47 24.18
CA SER A 610 -43.57 36.92 23.10
C SER A 610 -42.19 37.38 23.60
N ARG A 611 -42.11 37.97 24.80
CA ARG A 611 -40.83 38.36 25.42
C ARG A 611 -40.08 37.16 25.98
N ILE A 612 -40.76 36.17 26.55
CA ILE A 612 -40.14 34.91 26.99
C ILE A 612 -39.58 34.15 25.77
N ALA A 613 -40.33 34.12 24.67
CA ALA A 613 -39.87 33.55 23.41
C ALA A 613 -38.65 34.30 22.83
N ARG A 614 -38.65 35.64 22.88
CA ARG A 614 -37.49 36.45 22.48
C ARG A 614 -36.27 36.19 23.37
N ALA A 615 -36.47 36.09 24.68
CA ALA A 615 -35.42 35.80 25.65
C ALA A 615 -34.74 34.45 25.38
N ARG A 616 -35.53 33.43 24.98
CA ARG A 616 -35.00 32.13 24.53
C ARG A 616 -34.09 32.27 23.31
N THR A 617 -34.52 33.04 22.31
CA THR A 617 -33.73 33.26 21.09
C THR A 617 -32.44 34.02 21.39
N GLU A 618 -32.49 35.05 22.24
CA GLU A 618 -31.30 35.80 22.68
C GLU A 618 -30.34 34.92 23.49
N PHE A 619 -30.85 34.05 24.37
CA PHE A 619 -30.03 33.08 25.10
C PHE A 619 -29.30 32.12 24.15
N ARG A 620 -30.03 31.50 23.21
CA ARG A 620 -29.44 30.61 22.20
C ARG A 620 -28.40 31.32 21.34
N GLY A 621 -28.68 32.55 20.90
CA GLY A 621 -27.76 33.34 20.09
C GLY A 621 -26.44 33.62 20.81
N ARG A 622 -26.50 33.98 22.10
CA ARG A 622 -25.30 34.20 22.92
C ARG A 622 -24.51 32.92 23.18
N LEU A 623 -25.20 31.80 23.44
CA LEU A 623 -24.53 30.51 23.53
C LEU A 623 -23.79 30.17 22.24
N GLN A 624 -24.38 30.43 21.07
CA GLN A 624 -23.70 30.22 19.79
C GLN A 624 -22.49 31.13 19.60
N GLU A 625 -22.57 32.42 19.99
CA GLU A 625 -21.44 33.35 19.92
C GLU A 625 -20.28 32.93 20.84
N MET A 626 -20.57 32.57 22.09
CA MET A 626 -19.56 32.08 23.04
C MET A 626 -18.93 30.77 22.54
N LEU A 627 -19.75 29.79 22.13
CA LEU A 627 -19.24 28.53 21.61
C LEU A 627 -18.39 28.74 20.34
N ARG A 628 -18.74 29.69 19.47
CA ARG A 628 -17.90 30.06 18.30
C ARG A 628 -16.55 30.63 18.72
N TRP A 629 -16.52 31.46 19.76
CA TRP A 629 -15.28 32.04 20.26
C TRP A 629 -14.38 30.97 20.89
N GLU A 630 -14.93 30.13 21.78
CA GLU A 630 -14.20 29.04 22.46
C GLU A 630 -13.71 27.96 21.50
N THR A 631 -14.45 27.70 20.42
CA THR A 631 -14.07 26.68 19.42
C THR A 631 -13.17 27.22 18.31
N ALA A 632 -12.89 28.52 18.24
CA ALA A 632 -12.00 29.08 17.21
C ALA A 632 -10.55 28.56 17.37
N SER A 633 -10.06 28.50 18.61
CA SER A 633 -8.75 27.90 18.91
C SER A 633 -8.72 26.40 18.58
N LEU A 634 -9.82 25.69 18.83
CA LEU A 634 -9.98 24.28 18.47
C LEU A 634 -9.89 24.07 16.96
N GLN A 635 -10.53 24.94 16.15
CA GLN A 635 -10.45 24.86 14.69
C GLN A 635 -9.01 24.99 14.19
N ASP A 636 -8.25 25.95 14.73
CA ASP A 636 -6.85 26.18 14.35
C ASP A 636 -5.95 25.00 14.77
N GLN A 637 -6.17 24.44 15.96
CA GLN A 637 -5.45 23.24 16.43
C GLN A 637 -5.77 22.01 15.58
N MET A 638 -7.04 21.80 15.23
CA MET A 638 -7.46 20.69 14.38
C MET A 638 -6.85 20.81 12.98
N GLU A 639 -6.81 22.00 12.38
CA GLU A 639 -6.18 22.23 11.08
C GLU A 639 -4.68 21.94 11.13
N ALA A 640 -3.97 22.45 12.15
CA ALA A 640 -2.55 22.18 12.35
C ALA A 640 -2.28 20.68 12.50
N ARG A 641 -3.08 19.97 13.29
CA ARG A 641 -2.92 18.53 13.49
C ARG A 641 -3.23 17.72 12.23
N ILE A 642 -4.27 18.08 11.49
CA ILE A 642 -4.59 17.46 10.20
C ILE A 642 -3.44 17.65 9.21
N ARG A 643 -2.84 18.85 9.19
CA ARG A 643 -1.67 19.12 8.36
C ARG A 643 -0.49 18.23 8.75
N GLU A 644 -0.13 18.14 10.03
CA GLU A 644 0.96 17.27 10.51
C GLU A 644 0.73 15.80 10.12
N ILE A 645 -0.50 15.30 10.32
CA ILE A 645 -0.88 13.93 9.93
C ILE A 645 -0.71 13.74 8.42
N THR A 646 -1.13 14.73 7.62
CA THR A 646 -1.05 14.66 6.16
C THR A 646 0.40 14.75 5.68
N GLU A 647 1.25 15.56 6.31
CA GLU A 647 2.70 15.59 6.05
C GLU A 647 3.33 14.21 6.32
N SER A 648 3.01 13.59 7.46
CA SER A 648 3.47 12.25 7.79
C SER A 648 2.96 11.18 6.81
N GLN A 649 1.74 11.31 6.31
CA GLN A 649 1.21 10.42 5.27
C GLN A 649 1.96 10.57 3.95
N ILE A 650 2.22 11.81 3.50
CA ILE A 650 3.01 12.06 2.29
C ILE A 650 4.40 11.43 2.41
N GLU A 651 4.98 11.43 3.61
CA GLU A 651 6.25 10.77 3.89
C GLU A 651 6.17 9.24 3.90
N GLY A 652 5.04 8.68 4.36
CA GLY A 652 4.78 7.25 4.37
C GLY A 652 4.33 6.66 3.03
N LEU A 653 4.00 7.48 2.04
CA LEU A 653 3.67 7.01 0.70
C LEU A 653 4.86 6.25 0.08
N SER A 654 4.54 5.23 -0.69
CA SER A 654 5.51 4.47 -1.48
C SER A 654 5.25 4.65 -2.97
N GLU A 655 6.26 4.33 -3.78
CA GLU A 655 6.18 4.41 -5.24
C GLU A 655 5.07 3.54 -5.83
N VAL A 656 4.65 2.49 -5.12
CA VAL A 656 3.54 1.60 -5.51
C VAL A 656 2.22 2.36 -5.63
N ALA A 657 2.02 3.41 -4.83
CA ALA A 657 0.80 4.22 -4.91
C ALA A 657 0.67 4.96 -6.24
N GLN A 658 1.74 5.10 -7.02
CA GLN A 658 1.74 5.81 -8.31
C GLN A 658 1.32 4.94 -9.50
N LEU A 659 1.29 3.61 -9.34
CA LEU A 659 0.84 2.63 -10.34
C LEU A 659 -0.64 2.30 -10.14
#